data_AF-A0A1Z7ZJ53-F1
#
_entry.id   AF-A0A1Z7ZJ53-F1
#
_cell.length_a   1.000
_cell.length_b   1.000
_cell.length_c   1.000
_cell.angle_alpha   90.00
_cell.angle_beta   90.00
_cell.angle_gamma   90.00
#
_symmetry.space_group_name_H-M   'P 1'
#
loop_
_entity.id
_entity.type
_entity.pdbx_description
1 polymer ?
#
loop_
_entity_poly.entity_id
_entity_poly.type
_entity_poly.pdbx_seq_one_letter_code
_entity_poly.pdbx_strand_id
1 'polypeptide(L)'
;MKKTITLTLLCFLSIVSVFAQELYERNCGTMENLELRKQQDPDLEKRMQQIETFTQNKIQAMGNNRVDGSIITIPVVVHVLYRNSTENISLAQIQSQLDVLNEDFRRTNPDADNTWSQAADSEIEFCLVTVDPNGNATTGITRKSTTRQDWGANDDAKRSSSGGIDPWDTTQYLNMWVVPKMTTVSQGQTINLLGYAQFPGGNAATDGVIMIYNAFGRTGAVSAPFDGGRTTTHEIGHFFNLRHIWGDANCGNDFVSDTPTHQTSNGGCPIGQVSCSSTDMPQNYMDYTNDSCMNLFTQGQKDRMRAVLEAGGARRSLALSDKCGGGTPTPTCTDGIQNGDETGVDCGGSSCAPCQTACSDNEVNLSITFDNYPEETAWTLTNSGGQTVASGGTYGSQADGSTYTEDLCLVDDCYTFTITDVYGDGICCSYGNGSYSLTGASGVLASGGSFASSEATDFCLGGSTAPTCTDGIQNGDETGVDCGGSSCAPCVIPPTCDDGVQNGDETGVDCGGSSCAPCSTGGTDILNQGYFESGWDGWSDGGSDCYRYSGSRSYEGSYSIRIRDNSGTGSAMTSPSLNLTSYDQVEVEFYFYANSMETGEDFWLRYYNGSSYSTVASYASGTNFNNSTFYTATVTLNSSEVNFASNARFRFQCDASANGDQVYIDQVTIRGINGSGRENTIRALSNFRSDNSFEFEEDFIIYPNPVKGNALFVKLPNNANASFRIINMLGQTMMKGDSVKEINVSNLKSGMYFIEVNDGEEIMTKKFIKQ
;
A
#
# COMPACT_ATOMS: atom_id res chain seq x y z
N MET A 1 80.87 27.85 -45.34
CA MET A 1 80.17 27.30 -46.52
C MET A 1 79.01 26.42 -46.05
N LYS A 2 77.80 26.65 -46.58
CA LYS A 2 76.54 25.86 -46.48
C LYS A 2 75.80 25.94 -45.11
N LYS A 3 74.67 26.66 -45.00
CA LYS A 3 73.23 26.22 -45.17
C LYS A 3 72.83 25.21 -44.06
N THR A 4 71.72 25.25 -43.30
CA THR A 4 70.41 25.95 -43.34
C THR A 4 69.59 25.60 -42.07
N ILE A 5 68.74 26.53 -41.60
CA ILE A 5 67.34 26.42 -41.07
C ILE A 5 67.03 25.75 -39.70
N THR A 6 66.23 26.51 -38.94
CA THR A 6 65.54 26.38 -37.65
C THR A 6 64.45 25.28 -37.57
N LEU A 7 64.26 24.65 -36.40
CA LEU A 7 63.01 23.95 -36.02
C LEU A 7 62.78 23.93 -34.48
N THR A 8 61.76 24.70 -34.03
CA THR A 8 60.71 24.48 -32.99
C THR A 8 61.04 23.64 -31.73
N LEU A 9 61.00 24.12 -30.48
CA LEU A 9 59.89 24.56 -29.59
C LEU A 9 58.70 23.58 -29.46
N LEU A 10 58.74 22.66 -28.48
CA LEU A 10 57.68 22.26 -27.53
C LEU A 10 58.09 20.94 -26.82
N CYS A 11 58.36 20.98 -25.52
CA CYS A 11 58.46 19.79 -24.67
C CYS A 11 57.20 19.78 -23.79
N PHE A 12 56.20 18.98 -24.17
CA PHE A 12 55.00 18.72 -23.38
C PHE A 12 54.78 17.20 -23.27
N LEU A 13 54.40 16.80 -22.05
CA LEU A 13 53.82 15.53 -21.60
C LEU A 13 53.57 14.40 -22.61
N SER A 14 53.99 13.19 -22.23
CA SER A 14 53.21 11.98 -22.51
C SER A 14 53.41 10.96 -21.36
N ILE A 15 52.64 11.16 -20.28
CA ILE A 15 52.26 10.10 -19.35
C ILE A 15 51.24 9.26 -20.12
N VAL A 16 51.63 8.04 -20.51
CA VAL A 16 50.66 7.04 -20.98
C VAL A 16 50.05 6.43 -19.72
N SER A 17 48.98 7.04 -19.23
CA SER A 17 48.07 6.39 -18.30
C SER A 17 47.34 5.30 -19.08
N VAL A 18 47.76 4.06 -18.93
CA VAL A 18 46.93 2.91 -19.28
C VAL A 18 45.77 2.93 -18.29
N PHE A 19 44.63 3.47 -18.71
CA PHE A 19 43.37 3.19 -18.02
C PHE A 19 43.15 1.68 -18.14
N ALA A 20 43.32 0.96 -17.03
CA ALA A 20 42.76 -0.38 -16.92
C ALA A 20 41.24 -0.22 -17.05
N GLN A 21 40.68 -0.64 -18.18
CA GLN A 21 39.26 -0.94 -18.26
C GLN A 21 39.04 -2.15 -17.36
N GLU A 22 38.44 -1.95 -16.18
CA GLU A 22 37.85 -3.08 -15.45
C GLU A 22 36.82 -3.70 -16.39
N LEU A 23 37.11 -4.92 -16.88
CA LEU A 23 36.10 -5.76 -17.50
C LEU A 23 35.08 -6.06 -16.40
N TYR A 24 33.93 -5.41 -16.44
CA TYR A 24 32.82 -5.70 -15.54
C TYR A 24 32.29 -7.09 -15.88
N GLU A 25 32.76 -8.10 -15.15
CA GLU A 25 32.30 -9.48 -15.24
C GLU A 25 31.14 -9.70 -14.24
N ARG A 26 30.09 -10.43 -14.65
CA ARG A 26 29.03 -10.83 -13.71
C ARG A 26 29.66 -11.76 -12.67
N ASN A 27 29.42 -11.46 -11.40
CA ASN A 27 29.84 -12.32 -10.30
C ASN A 27 28.61 -12.60 -9.43
N CYS A 28 28.16 -13.85 -9.44
CA CYS A 28 27.13 -14.36 -8.54
C CYS A 28 27.79 -15.05 -7.34
N GLY A 29 27.29 -14.79 -6.13
CA GLY A 29 27.79 -15.35 -4.87
C GLY A 29 27.11 -16.65 -4.43
N THR A 30 26.26 -17.24 -5.28
CA THR A 30 25.41 -18.38 -4.92
C THR A 30 26.22 -19.62 -4.55
N MET A 31 27.35 -19.87 -5.22
CA MET A 31 28.19 -21.03 -4.92
C MET A 31 29.00 -20.83 -3.64
N GLU A 32 29.51 -19.63 -3.39
CA GLU A 32 30.15 -19.25 -2.13
C GLU A 32 29.17 -19.39 -0.96
N ASN A 33 27.93 -18.92 -1.15
CA ASN A 33 26.87 -19.08 -0.15
C ASN A 33 26.57 -20.56 0.11
N LEU A 34 26.42 -21.37 -0.95
CA LEU A 34 26.17 -22.80 -0.82
C LEU A 34 27.27 -23.51 -0.02
N GLU A 35 28.53 -23.24 -0.30
CA GLU A 35 29.65 -23.85 0.43
C GLU A 35 29.69 -23.42 1.90
N LEU A 36 29.40 -22.14 2.20
CA LEU A 36 29.20 -21.68 3.58
C LEU A 36 28.06 -22.47 4.28
N ARG A 37 26.96 -22.72 3.58
CA ARG A 37 25.82 -23.46 4.13
C ARG A 37 26.12 -24.93 4.38
N LYS A 38 26.85 -25.60 3.48
CA LYS A 38 27.28 -26.99 3.70
C LYS A 38 28.18 -27.12 4.93
N GLN A 39 28.98 -26.09 5.25
CA GLN A 39 29.79 -26.07 6.47
C GLN A 39 28.95 -25.90 7.74
N GLN A 40 27.86 -25.12 7.66
CA GLN A 40 26.96 -24.87 8.79
C GLN A 40 25.95 -26.02 9.02
N ASP A 41 25.55 -26.69 7.94
CA ASP A 41 24.57 -27.78 7.95
C ASP A 41 25.09 -28.98 7.13
N PRO A 42 25.70 -29.97 7.80
CA PRO A 42 26.25 -31.15 7.14
C PRO A 42 25.22 -32.01 6.41
N ASP A 43 23.93 -31.89 6.72
CA ASP A 43 22.85 -32.65 6.09
C ASP A 43 22.30 -31.96 4.82
N LEU A 44 22.71 -30.72 4.54
CA LEU A 44 22.26 -29.95 3.37
C LEU A 44 22.52 -30.69 2.06
N GLU A 45 23.73 -31.21 1.88
CA GLU A 45 24.12 -31.96 0.67
C GLU A 45 23.17 -33.15 0.43
N LYS A 46 22.81 -33.88 1.50
CA LYS A 46 21.87 -35.01 1.42
C LYS A 46 20.46 -34.55 1.02
N ARG A 47 19.97 -33.42 1.57
CA ARG A 47 18.66 -32.87 1.19
C ARG A 47 18.66 -32.39 -0.26
N MET A 48 19.73 -31.76 -0.72
CA MET A 48 19.88 -31.35 -2.12
C MET A 48 19.90 -32.55 -3.07
N GLN A 49 20.56 -33.64 -2.71
CA GLN A 49 20.52 -34.89 -3.50
C GLN A 49 19.12 -35.51 -3.56
N GLN A 50 18.36 -35.45 -2.46
CA GLN A 50 16.96 -35.87 -2.44
C GLN A 50 16.08 -35.00 -3.35
N ILE A 51 16.28 -33.68 -3.32
CA ILE A 51 15.59 -32.72 -4.19
C ILE A 51 15.95 -32.97 -5.66
N GLU A 52 17.21 -33.25 -5.97
CA GLU A 52 17.63 -33.57 -7.34
C GLU A 52 17.00 -34.88 -7.83
N THR A 53 17.00 -35.92 -6.99
CA THR A 53 16.34 -37.20 -7.29
C THR A 53 14.84 -37.01 -7.54
N PHE A 54 14.17 -36.22 -6.68
CA PHE A 54 12.77 -35.87 -6.85
C PHE A 54 12.55 -35.11 -8.17
N THR A 55 13.37 -34.11 -8.47
CA THR A 55 13.29 -33.27 -9.67
C THR A 55 13.38 -34.13 -10.93
N GLN A 56 14.37 -35.01 -11.02
CA GLN A 56 14.54 -35.90 -12.17
C GLN A 56 13.36 -36.86 -12.34
N ASN A 57 12.88 -37.47 -11.25
CA ASN A 57 11.71 -38.36 -11.30
C ASN A 57 10.45 -37.60 -11.71
N LYS A 58 10.26 -36.37 -11.23
CA LYS A 58 9.10 -35.54 -11.55
C LYS A 58 9.09 -35.10 -13.02
N ILE A 59 10.23 -34.68 -13.55
CA ILE A 59 10.39 -34.33 -14.98
C ILE A 59 10.05 -35.53 -15.86
N GLN A 60 10.55 -36.73 -15.53
CA GLN A 60 10.20 -37.97 -16.25
C GLN A 60 8.70 -38.28 -16.18
N ALA A 61 8.06 -38.05 -15.03
CA ALA A 61 6.62 -38.26 -14.86
C ALA A 61 5.78 -37.24 -15.64
N MET A 62 6.20 -35.97 -15.67
CA MET A 62 5.57 -34.90 -16.46
C MET A 62 5.68 -35.13 -17.97
N GLY A 63 6.76 -35.78 -18.43
CA GLY A 63 6.91 -36.20 -19.82
C GLY A 63 5.87 -37.23 -20.29
N ASN A 64 5.25 -37.98 -19.37
CA ASN A 64 4.24 -39.02 -19.68
C ASN A 64 2.79 -38.55 -19.52
N ASN A 65 2.54 -37.49 -18.76
CA ASN A 65 1.25 -36.82 -18.60
C ASN A 65 1.51 -35.32 -18.69
N ARG A 66 1.30 -34.70 -19.85
CA ARG A 66 1.33 -33.25 -19.97
C ARG A 66 0.30 -32.67 -18.99
N VAL A 67 0.78 -32.10 -17.89
CA VAL A 67 -0.05 -31.33 -16.99
C VAL A 67 -0.43 -30.05 -17.73
N ASP A 68 -1.73 -29.87 -17.87
CA ASP A 68 -2.36 -28.73 -18.51
C ASP A 68 -2.09 -27.45 -17.68
N GLY A 69 -1.26 -26.55 -18.21
CA GLY A 69 -1.66 -25.17 -18.47
C GLY A 69 -2.04 -24.23 -17.32
N SER A 70 -1.51 -24.36 -16.10
CA SER A 70 -1.67 -23.29 -15.09
C SER A 70 -0.37 -22.49 -14.87
N ILE A 71 -0.50 -21.17 -15.03
CA ILE A 71 0.49 -20.18 -14.62
C ILE A 71 0.61 -20.24 -13.08
N ILE A 72 1.84 -20.29 -12.57
CA ILE A 72 2.13 -20.26 -11.13
C ILE A 72 2.53 -18.83 -10.76
N THR A 73 1.74 -18.14 -9.95
CA THR A 73 2.08 -16.81 -9.45
C THR A 73 2.78 -16.92 -8.09
N ILE A 74 3.95 -16.31 -7.98
CA ILE A 74 4.80 -16.34 -6.79
C ILE A 74 4.71 -15.00 -6.07
N PRO A 75 4.26 -14.96 -4.80
CA PRO A 75 4.21 -13.73 -4.04
C PRO A 75 5.60 -13.28 -3.58
N VAL A 76 5.93 -12.02 -3.82
CA VAL A 76 7.24 -11.41 -3.58
C VAL A 76 7.15 -10.33 -2.51
N VAL A 77 8.12 -10.34 -1.59
CA VAL A 77 8.40 -9.23 -0.69
C VAL A 77 9.82 -8.72 -0.93
N VAL A 78 10.00 -7.40 -0.97
CA VAL A 78 11.29 -6.74 -1.20
C VAL A 78 11.76 -5.99 0.05
N HIS A 79 12.94 -6.35 0.53
CA HIS A 79 13.59 -5.78 1.72
C HIS A 79 14.76 -4.88 1.31
N VAL A 80 14.58 -3.57 1.39
CA VAL A 80 15.59 -2.57 1.00
C VAL A 80 16.40 -2.13 2.22
N LEU A 81 17.70 -2.44 2.21
CA LEU A 81 18.68 -1.95 3.16
C LEU A 81 19.48 -0.82 2.50
N TYR A 82 19.41 0.40 3.04
CA TYR A 82 19.97 1.59 2.39
C TYR A 82 20.72 2.51 3.36
N ARG A 83 21.71 3.26 2.86
CA ARG A 83 22.47 4.24 3.66
C ARG A 83 22.24 5.68 3.23
N ASN A 84 21.77 5.88 2.01
CA ASN A 84 21.50 7.19 1.41
C ASN A 84 20.30 7.09 0.46
N SER A 85 19.88 8.23 -0.09
CA SER A 85 18.72 8.32 -0.98
C SER A 85 18.88 7.53 -2.28
N THR A 86 20.09 7.39 -2.83
CA THR A 86 20.34 6.61 -4.05
C THR A 86 20.16 5.11 -3.82
N GLU A 87 20.61 4.60 -2.67
CA GLU A 87 20.45 3.20 -2.28
C GLU A 87 19.00 2.88 -1.82
N ASN A 88 18.23 3.90 -1.41
CA ASN A 88 16.82 3.77 -1.08
C ASN A 88 15.95 3.78 -2.34
N ILE A 89 16.12 2.75 -3.18
CA ILE A 89 15.55 2.65 -4.54
C ILE A 89 14.02 2.90 -4.57
N SER A 90 13.53 3.59 -5.61
CA SER A 90 12.11 3.96 -5.72
C SER A 90 11.19 2.75 -5.92
N LEU A 91 9.87 2.90 -5.68
CA LEU A 91 8.92 1.84 -6.07
C LEU A 91 8.94 1.64 -7.59
N ALA A 92 9.08 2.69 -8.41
CA ALA A 92 9.22 2.50 -9.87
C ALA A 92 10.39 1.57 -10.25
N GLN A 93 11.54 1.66 -9.57
CA GLN A 93 12.66 0.74 -9.79
C GLN A 93 12.31 -0.71 -9.39
N ILE A 94 11.63 -0.89 -8.25
CA ILE A 94 11.16 -2.20 -7.77
C ILE A 94 10.12 -2.81 -8.72
N GLN A 95 9.12 -2.03 -9.12
CA GLN A 95 8.10 -2.45 -10.08
C GLN A 95 8.74 -2.84 -11.42
N SER A 96 9.73 -2.06 -11.89
CA SER A 96 10.45 -2.39 -13.12
C SER A 96 11.19 -3.73 -13.04
N GLN A 97 11.61 -4.16 -11.84
CA GLN A 97 12.19 -5.50 -11.66
C GLN A 97 11.12 -6.59 -11.74
N LEU A 98 9.94 -6.39 -11.16
CA LEU A 98 8.83 -7.35 -11.31
C LEU A 98 8.38 -7.46 -12.77
N ASP A 99 8.32 -6.35 -13.50
CA ASP A 99 8.00 -6.36 -14.92
C ASP A 99 9.02 -7.22 -15.70
N VAL A 100 10.32 -7.02 -15.47
CA VAL A 100 11.40 -7.82 -16.08
C VAL A 100 11.26 -9.31 -15.72
N LEU A 101 10.95 -9.64 -14.47
CA LEU A 101 10.75 -11.03 -14.07
C LEU A 101 9.55 -11.67 -14.79
N ASN A 102 8.42 -10.98 -14.87
CA ASN A 102 7.27 -11.47 -15.60
C ASN A 102 7.57 -11.56 -17.11
N GLU A 103 8.31 -10.61 -17.67
CA GLU A 103 8.77 -10.66 -19.07
C GLU A 103 9.65 -11.88 -19.34
N ASP A 104 10.71 -12.07 -18.54
CA ASP A 104 11.71 -13.12 -18.73
C ASP A 104 11.14 -14.52 -18.45
N PHE A 105 10.33 -14.70 -17.40
CA PHE A 105 9.74 -15.99 -17.03
C PHE A 105 8.50 -16.33 -17.85
N ARG A 106 7.82 -15.35 -18.46
CA ARG A 106 6.72 -15.59 -19.42
C ARG A 106 7.16 -15.58 -20.87
N ARG A 107 8.45 -15.36 -21.15
CA ARG A 107 8.99 -15.24 -22.51
C ARG A 107 8.28 -14.14 -23.32
N THR A 108 7.92 -13.06 -22.64
CA THR A 108 7.36 -11.84 -23.26
C THR A 108 8.37 -10.70 -23.31
N ASN A 109 9.62 -10.96 -22.90
CA ASN A 109 10.74 -10.04 -22.97
C ASN A 109 10.98 -9.53 -24.42
N PRO A 110 11.14 -8.21 -24.63
CA PRO A 110 11.25 -7.62 -25.97
C PRO A 110 12.45 -8.11 -26.80
N ASP A 111 13.51 -8.57 -26.15
CA ASP A 111 14.73 -9.10 -26.76
C ASP A 111 14.68 -10.62 -27.02
N ALA A 112 13.52 -11.26 -26.77
CA ALA A 112 13.30 -12.67 -27.11
C ALA A 112 13.44 -12.91 -28.63
N ASP A 113 14.26 -13.89 -28.98
CA ASP A 113 14.43 -14.34 -30.37
C ASP A 113 14.21 -15.85 -30.50
N ASN A 114 14.36 -16.38 -31.72
CA ASN A 114 14.28 -17.81 -31.99
C ASN A 114 15.64 -18.41 -32.38
N THR A 115 16.75 -17.83 -31.90
CA THR A 115 18.09 -18.36 -32.14
C THR A 115 18.22 -19.78 -31.60
N TRP A 116 17.60 -20.05 -30.44
CA TRP A 116 17.55 -21.36 -29.81
C TRP A 116 16.12 -21.89 -29.79
N SER A 117 15.87 -22.97 -30.53
CA SER A 117 14.52 -23.55 -30.64
C SER A 117 13.98 -24.14 -29.34
N GLN A 118 14.86 -24.42 -28.37
CA GLN A 118 14.47 -24.92 -27.05
C GLN A 118 14.04 -23.83 -26.06
N ALA A 119 14.00 -22.57 -26.47
CA ALA A 119 13.62 -21.48 -25.58
C ALA A 119 12.12 -21.52 -25.22
N ALA A 120 11.77 -21.31 -23.94
CA ALA A 120 10.43 -21.62 -23.41
C ALA A 120 9.83 -20.53 -22.50
N ASP A 121 8.50 -20.40 -22.51
CA ASP A 121 7.71 -19.71 -21.47
C ASP A 121 7.67 -20.60 -20.23
N SER A 122 8.25 -20.15 -19.11
CA SER A 122 8.33 -20.93 -17.88
C SER A 122 6.99 -21.08 -17.16
N GLU A 123 5.99 -20.27 -17.54
CA GLU A 123 4.64 -20.22 -16.94
C GLU A 123 4.69 -19.92 -15.43
N ILE A 124 5.62 -19.04 -15.04
CA ILE A 124 5.77 -18.52 -13.67
C ILE A 124 5.61 -16.99 -13.75
N GLU A 125 4.80 -16.45 -12.87
CA GLU A 125 4.61 -15.01 -12.68
C GLU A 125 4.97 -14.61 -11.26
N PHE A 126 5.18 -13.31 -11.05
CA PHE A 126 5.53 -12.72 -9.78
C PHE A 126 4.63 -11.52 -9.51
N CYS A 127 4.20 -11.40 -8.26
CA CYS A 127 3.44 -10.26 -7.79
C CYS A 127 4.09 -9.68 -6.53
N LEU A 128 3.95 -8.37 -6.27
CA LEU A 128 4.18 -7.85 -4.93
C LEU A 128 3.03 -8.33 -4.03
N VAL A 129 3.38 -8.76 -2.83
CA VAL A 129 2.39 -9.23 -1.85
C VAL A 129 1.54 -8.07 -1.33
N THR A 130 0.24 -8.32 -1.16
CA THR A 130 -0.70 -7.32 -0.61
C THR A 130 -1.05 -7.57 0.86
N VAL A 131 -0.63 -8.71 1.41
CA VAL A 131 -0.86 -9.10 2.79
C VAL A 131 0.47 -9.47 3.45
N ASP A 132 0.74 -8.90 4.64
CA ASP A 132 1.93 -9.20 5.43
C ASP A 132 1.78 -10.51 6.23
N PRO A 133 2.83 -11.01 6.92
CA PRO A 133 2.76 -12.24 7.72
C PRO A 133 1.77 -12.18 8.88
N ASN A 134 1.32 -10.98 9.29
CA ASN A 134 0.34 -10.77 10.35
C ASN A 134 -1.09 -10.62 9.80
N GLY A 135 -1.28 -10.69 8.48
CA GLY A 135 -2.59 -10.54 7.83
C GLY A 135 -3.00 -9.09 7.54
N ASN A 136 -2.10 -8.11 7.72
CA ASN A 136 -2.39 -6.71 7.41
C ASN A 136 -2.13 -6.40 5.94
N ALA A 137 -2.81 -5.37 5.41
CA ALA A 137 -2.47 -4.83 4.10
C ALA A 137 -1.02 -4.33 4.07
N THR A 138 -0.31 -4.60 2.98
CA THR A 138 1.08 -4.18 2.80
C THR A 138 1.36 -3.86 1.34
N THR A 139 2.41 -3.10 1.15
CA THR A 139 3.02 -2.73 -0.12
C THR A 139 3.93 -3.83 -0.67
N GLY A 140 4.19 -4.87 0.14
CA GLY A 140 5.18 -5.89 -0.14
C GLY A 140 6.62 -5.39 -0.08
N ILE A 141 6.83 -4.19 0.47
CA ILE A 141 8.14 -3.56 0.53
C ILE A 141 8.45 -3.14 1.96
N THR A 142 9.64 -3.50 2.42
CA THR A 142 10.18 -3.04 3.69
C THR A 142 11.46 -2.26 3.44
N ARG A 143 11.68 -1.20 4.21
CA ARG A 143 12.84 -0.31 4.06
C ARG A 143 13.51 -0.11 5.40
N LYS A 144 14.83 -0.27 5.47
CA LYS A 144 15.61 -0.08 6.70
C LYS A 144 16.90 0.66 6.41
N SER A 145 17.07 1.82 7.06
CA SER A 145 18.33 2.55 7.03
C SER A 145 19.42 1.75 7.75
N THR A 146 20.63 1.76 7.20
CA THR A 146 21.81 1.09 7.77
C THR A 146 23.05 1.97 7.64
N THR A 147 24.04 1.72 8.48
CA THR A 147 25.39 2.30 8.32
C THR A 147 26.34 1.35 7.61
N ARG A 148 25.96 0.07 7.50
CA ARG A 148 26.78 -0.98 6.89
C ARG A 148 26.80 -0.86 5.37
N GLN A 149 28.00 -0.75 4.80
CA GLN A 149 28.20 -0.66 3.36
C GLN A 149 28.18 -2.01 2.67
N ASP A 150 28.97 -2.95 3.18
CA ASP A 150 29.20 -4.23 2.55
C ASP A 150 28.54 -5.35 3.34
N TRP A 151 27.65 -6.08 2.69
CA TRP A 151 26.87 -7.16 3.28
C TRP A 151 27.45 -8.55 3.01
N GLY A 152 28.37 -8.69 2.05
CA GLY A 152 28.95 -9.96 1.64
C GLY A 152 27.92 -11.05 1.26
N ALA A 153 28.38 -12.29 1.11
CA ALA A 153 27.54 -13.46 0.80
C ALA A 153 27.25 -14.37 2.01
N ASN A 154 27.26 -13.81 3.22
CA ASN A 154 27.19 -14.54 4.50
C ASN A 154 25.81 -14.47 5.21
N ASP A 155 24.80 -13.96 4.50
CA ASP A 155 23.42 -13.79 4.97
C ASP A 155 23.22 -12.83 6.15
N ASP A 156 24.18 -11.94 6.43
CA ASP A 156 23.99 -10.89 7.45
C ASP A 156 22.82 -9.96 7.12
N ALA A 157 22.54 -9.74 5.84
CA ALA A 157 21.41 -8.93 5.37
C ALA A 157 20.05 -9.54 5.71
N LYS A 158 20.01 -10.87 5.90
CA LYS A 158 18.78 -11.65 6.16
C LYS A 158 18.50 -11.85 7.65
N ARG A 159 19.22 -11.13 8.52
CA ARG A 159 19.14 -11.29 9.98
C ARG A 159 19.07 -9.93 10.68
N SER A 160 18.03 -9.70 11.45
CA SER A 160 17.86 -8.49 12.27
C SER A 160 19.00 -8.32 13.29
N SER A 161 19.52 -9.42 13.83
CA SER A 161 20.63 -9.45 14.80
C SER A 161 21.97 -8.93 14.24
N SER A 162 22.17 -8.99 12.92
CA SER A 162 23.33 -8.39 12.22
C SER A 162 23.00 -7.05 11.56
N GLY A 163 21.86 -6.45 11.90
CA GLY A 163 21.40 -5.17 11.36
C GLY A 163 20.58 -5.29 10.08
N GLY A 164 20.39 -6.50 9.54
CA GLY A 164 19.58 -6.79 8.35
C GLY A 164 18.07 -6.84 8.64
N ILE A 165 17.32 -7.54 7.79
CA ILE A 165 15.88 -7.77 7.90
C ILE A 165 15.63 -9.28 7.88
N ASP A 166 14.93 -9.81 8.89
CA ASP A 166 14.56 -11.23 8.93
C ASP A 166 13.57 -11.56 7.79
N PRO A 167 13.61 -12.76 7.21
CA PRO A 167 12.65 -13.15 6.19
C PRO A 167 11.23 -13.18 6.73
N TRP A 168 10.29 -12.79 5.90
CA TRP A 168 8.89 -13.21 6.02
C TRP A 168 8.78 -14.71 5.74
N ASP A 169 7.67 -15.33 6.15
CA ASP A 169 7.46 -16.79 6.03
C ASP A 169 7.79 -17.30 4.63
N THR A 170 8.90 -18.02 4.51
CA THR A 170 9.44 -18.45 3.21
C THR A 170 8.58 -19.53 2.55
N THR A 171 7.58 -20.06 3.26
CA THR A 171 6.56 -20.95 2.68
C THR A 171 5.46 -20.18 1.95
N GLN A 172 5.33 -18.87 2.18
CA GLN A 172 4.30 -18.00 1.60
C GLN A 172 4.88 -16.86 0.75
N TYR A 173 6.12 -16.45 1.00
CA TYR A 173 6.76 -15.28 0.39
C TYR A 173 8.13 -15.64 -0.22
N LEU A 174 8.37 -15.22 -1.47
CA LEU A 174 9.71 -15.09 -2.02
C LEU A 174 10.33 -13.80 -1.48
N ASN A 175 11.29 -13.95 -0.59
CA ASN A 175 12.00 -12.84 0.03
C ASN A 175 13.16 -12.38 -0.87
N MET A 176 13.16 -11.09 -1.22
CA MET A 176 14.22 -10.45 -1.98
C MET A 176 14.86 -9.35 -1.15
N TRP A 177 16.18 -9.39 -0.92
CA TRP A 177 16.89 -8.30 -0.28
C TRP A 177 17.62 -7.44 -1.31
N VAL A 178 17.59 -6.13 -1.11
CA VAL A 178 18.35 -5.17 -1.90
C VAL A 178 19.32 -4.46 -0.96
N VAL A 179 20.61 -4.51 -1.29
CA VAL A 179 21.69 -3.99 -0.42
C VAL A 179 22.62 -3.02 -1.14
N PRO A 180 23.39 -2.17 -0.42
CA PRO A 180 24.27 -1.19 -1.05
C PRO A 180 25.43 -1.81 -1.82
N LYS A 181 26.07 -2.84 -1.25
CA LYS A 181 27.23 -3.50 -1.81
C LYS A 181 27.38 -4.89 -1.23
N MET A 182 27.91 -5.81 -2.04
CA MET A 182 28.39 -7.12 -1.60
C MET A 182 29.77 -7.38 -2.17
N THR A 183 30.70 -7.84 -1.33
CA THR A 183 31.96 -8.40 -1.78
C THR A 183 32.25 -9.77 -1.18
N THR A 184 33.06 -10.53 -1.89
CA THR A 184 33.68 -11.76 -1.37
C THR A 184 35.18 -11.73 -1.59
N VAL A 185 35.90 -12.60 -0.90
CA VAL A 185 37.34 -12.78 -1.11
C VAL A 185 37.57 -14.15 -1.72
N SER A 186 38.04 -14.17 -2.97
CA SER A 186 38.47 -15.40 -3.64
C SER A 186 39.93 -15.25 -4.05
N GLN A 187 40.75 -16.26 -3.73
CA GLN A 187 42.19 -16.28 -4.01
C GLN A 187 42.96 -15.02 -3.54
N GLY A 188 42.51 -14.38 -2.45
CA GLY A 188 43.13 -13.16 -1.90
C GLY A 188 42.76 -11.87 -2.64
N GLN A 189 41.86 -11.93 -3.62
CA GLN A 189 41.31 -10.77 -4.31
C GLN A 189 39.88 -10.49 -3.84
N THR A 190 39.56 -9.21 -3.65
CA THR A 190 38.18 -8.77 -3.38
C THR A 190 37.41 -8.74 -4.69
N ILE A 191 36.32 -9.48 -4.75
CA ILE A 191 35.41 -9.57 -5.89
C ILE A 191 34.10 -8.90 -5.50
N ASN A 192 33.59 -8.00 -6.33
CA ASN A 192 32.26 -7.41 -6.14
C ASN A 192 31.22 -8.41 -6.65
N LEU A 193 30.18 -8.65 -5.86
CA LEU A 193 29.06 -9.53 -6.23
C LEU A 193 27.85 -8.70 -6.65
N LEU A 194 27.14 -9.15 -7.68
CA LEU A 194 25.88 -8.54 -8.10
C LEU A 194 24.68 -9.07 -7.30
N GLY A 195 24.70 -10.36 -6.99
CA GLY A 195 23.62 -11.05 -6.29
C GLY A 195 24.05 -12.42 -5.79
N TYR A 196 23.21 -13.02 -4.97
CA TYR A 196 23.23 -14.46 -4.71
C TYR A 196 21.84 -14.97 -4.30
N ALA A 197 21.64 -16.28 -4.43
CA ALA A 197 20.45 -17.00 -4.05
C ALA A 197 20.76 -18.12 -3.07
N GLN A 198 19.74 -18.56 -2.33
CA GLN A 198 19.80 -19.83 -1.61
C GLN A 198 19.12 -20.93 -2.44
N PHE A 199 19.85 -22.01 -2.71
CA PHE A 199 19.27 -23.22 -3.32
C PHE A 199 18.21 -23.88 -2.42
N PRO A 200 17.23 -24.60 -3.01
CA PRO A 200 16.29 -25.40 -2.23
C PRO A 200 16.98 -26.41 -1.30
N GLY A 201 16.39 -26.63 -0.13
CA GLY A 201 16.91 -27.53 0.91
C GLY A 201 17.76 -26.84 1.98
N GLY A 202 18.06 -25.55 1.80
CA GLY A 202 18.65 -24.66 2.81
C GLY A 202 17.68 -24.32 3.95
N ASN A 203 18.16 -23.53 4.91
CA ASN A 203 17.37 -23.11 6.08
C ASN A 203 16.36 -22.02 5.71
N ALA A 204 15.12 -22.14 6.19
CA ALA A 204 14.06 -21.15 6.00
C ALA A 204 14.45 -19.75 6.52
N ALA A 205 15.26 -19.67 7.58
CA ALA A 205 15.69 -18.40 8.16
C ALA A 205 16.53 -17.51 7.21
N THR A 206 16.94 -18.02 6.06
CA THR A 206 17.76 -17.29 5.08
C THR A 206 17.41 -17.61 3.63
N ASP A 207 16.27 -18.24 3.41
CA ASP A 207 15.81 -18.59 2.07
C ASP A 207 15.34 -17.34 1.29
N GLY A 208 15.64 -17.32 0.00
CA GLY A 208 15.39 -16.18 -0.88
C GLY A 208 16.63 -15.70 -1.62
N VAL A 209 16.53 -14.52 -2.23
CA VAL A 209 17.55 -13.94 -3.13
C VAL A 209 17.97 -12.56 -2.66
N ILE A 210 19.18 -12.14 -3.01
CA ILE A 210 19.69 -10.82 -2.65
C ILE A 210 20.49 -10.23 -3.80
N MET A 211 20.29 -8.94 -4.04
CA MET A 211 20.91 -8.19 -5.13
C MET A 211 21.47 -6.87 -4.60
N ILE A 212 22.51 -6.35 -5.26
CA ILE A 212 22.94 -4.97 -5.05
C ILE A 212 21.95 -3.99 -5.71
N TYR A 213 21.75 -2.83 -5.10
CA TYR A 213 20.74 -1.85 -5.53
C TYR A 213 20.91 -1.36 -6.98
N ASN A 214 22.14 -1.29 -7.49
CA ASN A 214 22.43 -0.82 -8.84
C ASN A 214 22.42 -1.93 -9.90
N ALA A 215 22.00 -3.14 -9.53
CA ALA A 215 21.76 -4.26 -10.44
C ALA A 215 20.33 -4.85 -10.26
N PHE A 216 19.40 -4.07 -9.70
CA PHE A 216 18.01 -4.45 -9.42
C PHE A 216 17.05 -3.48 -10.13
N GLY A 217 16.23 -4.00 -11.03
CA GLY A 217 15.34 -3.23 -11.92
C GLY A 217 15.99 -2.88 -13.25
N ARG A 218 15.25 -2.14 -14.09
CA ARG A 218 15.72 -1.59 -15.39
C ARG A 218 15.61 -0.08 -15.50
N THR A 219 15.26 0.59 -14.40
CA THR A 219 15.13 2.05 -14.29
C THR A 219 15.67 2.51 -12.93
N GLY A 220 15.87 3.82 -12.74
CA GLY A 220 16.36 4.36 -11.48
C GLY A 220 17.88 4.24 -11.32
N ALA A 221 18.34 3.77 -10.17
CA ALA A 221 19.76 3.78 -9.78
C ALA A 221 20.59 2.61 -10.34
N VAL A 222 20.16 2.03 -11.46
CA VAL A 222 20.82 0.88 -12.11
C VAL A 222 22.10 1.29 -12.86
N SER A 223 23.04 0.36 -13.05
CA SER A 223 24.33 0.61 -13.69
C SER A 223 24.64 -0.41 -14.79
N ALA A 224 24.83 0.08 -16.01
CA ALA A 224 25.32 -0.74 -17.12
C ALA A 224 26.67 -1.39 -16.78
N PRO A 225 26.93 -2.64 -17.21
CA PRO A 225 26.14 -3.44 -18.16
C PRO A 225 25.09 -4.36 -17.52
N PHE A 226 24.75 -4.14 -16.24
CA PHE A 226 23.83 -4.97 -15.45
C PHE A 226 22.57 -4.19 -15.06
N ASP A 227 22.02 -3.45 -16.03
CA ASP A 227 20.94 -2.49 -15.91
C ASP A 227 19.62 -2.94 -16.57
N GLY A 228 19.53 -4.22 -16.95
CA GLY A 228 18.33 -4.81 -17.54
C GLY A 228 17.49 -5.64 -16.57
N GLY A 229 17.90 -5.76 -15.30
CA GLY A 229 17.22 -6.56 -14.27
C GLY A 229 17.50 -8.07 -14.33
N ARG A 230 18.48 -8.51 -15.15
CA ARG A 230 18.73 -9.96 -15.39
C ARG A 230 19.57 -10.60 -14.31
N THR A 231 20.21 -9.79 -13.46
CA THR A 231 20.79 -10.28 -12.19
C THR A 231 19.70 -10.97 -11.35
N THR A 232 18.54 -10.35 -11.16
CA THR A 232 17.46 -10.98 -10.38
C THR A 232 16.87 -12.19 -11.09
N THR A 233 16.69 -12.15 -12.42
CA THR A 233 16.26 -13.32 -13.21
C THR A 233 17.20 -14.52 -12.99
N HIS A 234 18.52 -14.28 -13.04
CA HIS A 234 19.55 -15.29 -12.77
C HIS A 234 19.45 -15.87 -11.35
N GLU A 235 19.39 -15.01 -10.32
CA GLU A 235 19.29 -15.46 -8.92
C GLU A 235 18.00 -16.25 -8.65
N ILE A 236 16.88 -15.86 -9.26
CA ILE A 236 15.62 -16.61 -9.13
C ILE A 236 15.71 -17.96 -9.85
N GLY A 237 16.46 -18.07 -10.94
CA GLY A 237 16.79 -19.35 -11.55
C GLY A 237 17.45 -20.31 -10.55
N HIS A 238 18.44 -19.84 -9.80
CA HIS A 238 19.05 -20.62 -8.71
C HIS A 238 18.07 -20.94 -7.58
N PHE A 239 17.25 -19.98 -7.17
CA PHE A 239 16.19 -20.18 -6.18
C PHE A 239 15.25 -21.33 -6.61
N PHE A 240 14.94 -21.45 -7.90
CA PHE A 240 14.18 -22.55 -8.50
C PHE A 240 15.02 -23.73 -9.00
N ASN A 241 16.20 -23.95 -8.41
CA ASN A 241 17.03 -25.14 -8.59
C ASN A 241 17.79 -25.26 -9.94
N LEU A 242 17.99 -24.15 -10.65
CA LEU A 242 18.88 -24.11 -11.82
C LEU A 242 20.33 -23.91 -11.40
N ARG A 243 21.26 -24.55 -12.11
CA ARG A 243 22.70 -24.32 -11.95
C ARG A 243 23.17 -23.33 -13.01
N HIS A 244 24.36 -22.79 -12.81
CA HIS A 244 25.08 -22.14 -13.88
C HIS A 244 25.21 -23.07 -15.08
N ILE A 245 25.06 -22.55 -16.30
CA ILE A 245 24.98 -23.37 -17.52
C ILE A 245 26.26 -24.19 -17.80
N TRP A 246 27.43 -23.75 -17.32
CA TRP A 246 28.68 -24.50 -17.40
C TRP A 246 28.86 -25.55 -16.29
N GLY A 247 27.91 -25.64 -15.35
CA GLY A 247 27.89 -26.62 -14.27
C GLY A 247 28.97 -26.45 -13.21
N ASP A 248 29.54 -25.24 -13.06
CA ASP A 248 30.57 -24.91 -12.05
C ASP A 248 31.83 -25.80 -12.13
N ALA A 249 32.06 -26.41 -13.29
CA ALA A 249 33.21 -27.27 -13.58
C ALA A 249 33.60 -27.18 -15.06
N ASN A 250 34.83 -27.58 -15.38
CA ASN A 250 35.29 -27.63 -16.78
C ASN A 250 34.49 -28.66 -17.59
N CYS A 251 33.70 -28.19 -18.56
CA CYS A 251 32.70 -29.00 -19.27
C CYS A 251 31.76 -29.74 -18.30
N GLY A 252 31.26 -29.00 -17.31
CA GLY A 252 30.36 -29.50 -16.28
C GLY A 252 28.95 -29.78 -16.80
N ASN A 253 28.06 -30.16 -15.88
CA ASN A 253 26.66 -30.45 -16.17
C ASN A 253 25.78 -29.62 -15.23
N ASP A 254 24.84 -28.87 -15.77
CA ASP A 254 23.86 -28.06 -15.06
C ASP A 254 22.57 -28.84 -14.71
N PHE A 255 22.56 -30.15 -15.04
CA PHE A 255 21.44 -31.09 -14.94
C PHE A 255 20.27 -30.78 -15.87
N VAL A 256 20.53 -30.08 -16.97
CA VAL A 256 19.57 -29.79 -18.04
C VAL A 256 20.11 -30.36 -19.35
N SER A 257 19.32 -31.17 -20.05
CA SER A 257 19.82 -31.86 -21.26
C SER A 257 19.77 -31.02 -22.54
N ASP A 258 18.99 -29.94 -22.56
CA ASP A 258 18.82 -29.06 -23.72
C ASP A 258 19.63 -27.77 -23.65
N THR A 259 20.43 -27.59 -22.60
CA THR A 259 21.49 -26.58 -22.53
C THR A 259 22.79 -27.16 -23.11
N PRO A 260 23.45 -26.47 -24.06
CA PRO A 260 24.77 -26.87 -24.55
C PRO A 260 25.81 -26.89 -23.42
N THR A 261 26.78 -27.81 -23.48
CA THR A 261 27.85 -27.88 -22.48
C THR A 261 28.86 -26.76 -22.70
N HIS A 262 29.12 -25.98 -21.66
CA HIS A 262 30.13 -24.91 -21.68
C HIS A 262 31.40 -25.31 -20.93
N GLN A 263 32.55 -24.79 -21.36
CA GLN A 263 33.82 -24.97 -20.65
C GLN A 263 33.87 -24.16 -19.35
N THR A 264 33.33 -22.94 -19.39
CA THR A 264 33.32 -21.97 -18.29
C THR A 264 32.23 -20.93 -18.55
N SER A 265 32.10 -19.95 -17.67
CA SER A 265 31.19 -18.81 -17.81
C SER A 265 31.61 -17.88 -18.94
N ASN A 266 30.63 -17.21 -19.56
CA ASN A 266 30.86 -16.23 -20.61
C ASN A 266 30.61 -14.81 -20.10
N GLY A 267 31.60 -13.92 -20.27
CA GLY A 267 31.43 -12.48 -20.00
C GLY A 267 31.12 -11.68 -21.27
N GLY A 268 30.47 -10.51 -21.13
CA GLY A 268 30.12 -9.68 -22.27
C GLY A 268 29.02 -10.29 -23.13
N CYS A 269 29.23 -10.37 -24.44
CA CYS A 269 28.25 -10.86 -25.42
C CYS A 269 28.86 -11.77 -26.50
N PRO A 270 29.43 -12.94 -26.15
CA PRO A 270 30.23 -13.74 -27.08
C PRO A 270 29.38 -14.66 -27.97
N ILE A 271 28.58 -14.08 -28.86
CA ILE A 271 27.71 -14.83 -29.78
C ILE A 271 28.54 -15.73 -30.71
N GLY A 272 28.18 -17.03 -30.77
CA GLY A 272 28.82 -18.02 -31.65
C GLY A 272 30.11 -18.62 -31.09
N GLN A 273 30.43 -18.37 -29.82
CA GLN A 273 31.51 -19.07 -29.12
C GLN A 273 31.25 -20.58 -29.10
N VAL A 274 32.31 -21.37 -29.23
CA VAL A 274 32.24 -22.83 -29.24
C VAL A 274 33.18 -23.36 -28.18
N SER A 275 32.66 -24.15 -27.24
CA SER A 275 33.42 -24.86 -26.22
C SER A 275 32.84 -26.26 -26.01
N CYS A 276 33.62 -27.17 -25.41
CA CYS A 276 33.18 -28.56 -25.14
C CYS A 276 32.50 -29.29 -26.31
N SER A 277 32.88 -28.98 -27.55
CA SER A 277 32.28 -29.49 -28.81
C SER A 277 30.84 -29.07 -29.08
N SER A 278 30.34 -28.02 -28.43
CA SER A 278 29.03 -27.42 -28.68
C SER A 278 29.14 -25.90 -28.83
N THR A 279 28.14 -25.27 -29.45
CA THR A 279 28.06 -23.80 -29.46
C THR A 279 27.52 -23.36 -28.12
N ASP A 280 28.24 -22.48 -27.43
CA ASP A 280 27.82 -21.92 -26.16
C ASP A 280 26.53 -21.11 -26.38
N MET A 281 25.66 -21.10 -25.37
CA MET A 281 24.41 -20.35 -25.30
C MET A 281 24.58 -19.13 -24.37
N PRO A 282 25.33 -18.10 -24.78
CA PRO A 282 25.57 -16.89 -23.97
C PRO A 282 24.28 -16.09 -23.68
N GLN A 283 23.18 -16.37 -24.40
CA GLN A 283 21.88 -15.76 -24.15
C GLN A 283 21.07 -16.40 -23.03
N ASN A 284 21.54 -17.50 -22.45
CA ASN A 284 20.87 -18.12 -21.33
C ASN A 284 21.00 -17.24 -20.06
N TYR A 285 19.91 -17.05 -19.31
CA TYR A 285 19.96 -16.27 -18.07
C TYR A 285 20.91 -16.87 -17.02
N MET A 286 21.24 -18.17 -17.10
CA MET A 286 22.15 -18.85 -16.17
C MET A 286 23.64 -18.80 -16.60
N ASP A 287 23.99 -17.97 -17.59
CA ASP A 287 25.38 -17.60 -17.91
C ASP A 287 25.78 -16.27 -17.22
N TYR A 288 27.00 -15.76 -17.45
CA TYR A 288 27.53 -14.53 -16.84
C TYR A 288 27.64 -13.33 -17.80
N THR A 289 26.90 -13.39 -18.90
CA THR A 289 26.88 -12.34 -19.91
C THR A 289 26.21 -11.06 -19.41
N ASN A 290 26.37 -9.98 -20.18
CA ASN A 290 25.71 -8.71 -19.90
C ASN A 290 24.18 -8.86 -20.02
N ASP A 291 23.43 -8.04 -19.27
CA ASP A 291 21.96 -8.10 -19.27
C ASP A 291 21.36 -7.97 -20.68
N SER A 292 21.97 -7.13 -21.53
CA SER A 292 21.54 -6.89 -22.92
C SER A 292 21.73 -8.09 -23.85
N CYS A 293 22.39 -9.15 -23.38
CA CYS A 293 22.77 -10.30 -24.18
C CYS A 293 22.14 -11.60 -23.71
N MET A 294 21.34 -11.55 -22.63
CA MET A 294 20.52 -12.65 -22.13
C MET A 294 19.07 -12.46 -22.57
N ASN A 295 18.38 -13.54 -22.99
CA ASN A 295 16.99 -13.44 -23.42
C ASN A 295 16.17 -14.74 -23.31
N LEU A 296 16.69 -15.81 -22.69
CA LEU A 296 15.93 -17.07 -22.58
C LEU A 296 16.28 -17.98 -21.40
N PHE A 297 15.26 -18.71 -20.93
CA PHE A 297 15.37 -20.04 -20.34
C PHE A 297 14.99 -21.12 -21.37
N THR A 298 15.53 -22.33 -21.22
CA THR A 298 15.17 -23.50 -22.05
C THR A 298 13.96 -24.26 -21.50
N GLN A 299 13.38 -25.13 -22.32
CA GLN A 299 12.31 -26.04 -21.90
C GLN A 299 12.76 -26.95 -20.74
N GLY A 300 13.98 -27.47 -20.78
CA GLY A 300 14.54 -28.28 -19.69
C GLY A 300 14.74 -27.49 -18.40
N GLN A 301 15.13 -26.20 -18.50
CA GLN A 301 15.18 -25.30 -17.34
C GLN A 301 13.78 -25.04 -16.77
N LYS A 302 12.77 -24.77 -17.61
CA LYS A 302 11.36 -24.67 -17.18
C LYS A 302 10.93 -25.92 -16.40
N ASP A 303 11.19 -27.10 -16.94
CA ASP A 303 10.73 -28.36 -16.33
C ASP A 303 11.34 -28.55 -14.93
N ARG A 304 12.63 -28.18 -14.74
CA ARG A 304 13.29 -28.19 -13.43
C ARG A 304 12.69 -27.18 -12.45
N MET A 305 12.48 -25.94 -12.89
CA MET A 305 11.90 -24.90 -12.04
C MET A 305 10.48 -25.28 -11.60
N ARG A 306 9.65 -25.78 -12.53
CA ARG A 306 8.29 -26.22 -12.21
C ARG A 306 8.29 -27.44 -11.30
N ALA A 307 9.20 -28.40 -11.49
CA ALA A 307 9.26 -29.59 -10.65
C ALA A 307 9.36 -29.26 -9.15
N VAL A 308 10.13 -28.23 -8.76
CA VAL A 308 10.23 -27.84 -7.34
C VAL A 308 8.99 -27.11 -6.80
N LEU A 309 8.14 -26.57 -7.68
CA LEU A 309 6.86 -25.90 -7.35
C LEU A 309 5.65 -26.85 -7.40
N GLU A 310 5.80 -28.00 -8.04
CA GLU A 310 4.77 -29.02 -8.17
C GLU A 310 4.53 -29.82 -6.89
N ALA A 311 3.43 -30.58 -6.84
CA ALA A 311 3.11 -31.41 -5.68
C ALA A 311 4.26 -32.36 -5.30
N GLY A 312 4.69 -32.27 -4.04
CA GLY A 312 5.86 -32.98 -3.47
C GLY A 312 7.18 -32.24 -3.61
N GLY A 313 7.23 -31.14 -4.37
CA GLY A 313 8.41 -30.31 -4.58
C GLY A 313 8.76 -29.45 -3.36
N ALA A 314 10.04 -29.10 -3.25
CA ALA A 314 10.59 -28.38 -2.10
C ALA A 314 9.99 -26.98 -1.87
N ARG A 315 9.37 -26.39 -2.90
CA ARG A 315 8.75 -25.06 -2.87
C ARG A 315 7.25 -25.11 -3.17
N ARG A 316 6.61 -26.27 -2.99
CA ARG A 316 5.17 -26.43 -3.25
C ARG A 316 4.31 -25.44 -2.45
N SER A 317 4.64 -25.20 -1.18
CA SER A 317 3.87 -24.28 -0.34
C SER A 317 3.86 -22.86 -0.90
N LEU A 318 5.02 -22.39 -1.39
CA LEU A 318 5.15 -21.07 -2.00
C LEU A 318 4.31 -20.96 -3.28
N ALA A 319 4.27 -22.02 -4.09
CA ALA A 319 3.45 -22.09 -5.30
C ALA A 319 1.93 -22.10 -5.03
N LEU A 320 1.51 -22.41 -3.80
CA LEU A 320 0.12 -22.43 -3.36
C LEU A 320 -0.27 -21.17 -2.59
N SER A 321 0.67 -20.24 -2.41
CA SER A 321 0.47 -19.04 -1.60
C SER A 321 -0.53 -18.09 -2.26
N ASP A 322 -1.50 -17.62 -1.47
CA ASP A 322 -2.56 -16.71 -1.90
C ASP A 322 -2.22 -15.23 -1.64
N LYS A 323 -0.95 -14.92 -1.29
CA LYS A 323 -0.51 -13.56 -0.94
C LYS A 323 -0.43 -12.60 -2.13
N CYS A 324 -0.66 -13.12 -3.34
CA CYS A 324 -0.95 -12.37 -4.56
C CYS A 324 -2.43 -12.04 -4.76
N GLY A 325 -3.32 -12.47 -3.84
CA GLY A 325 -4.76 -12.50 -4.03
C GLY A 325 -5.53 -11.97 -2.82
N GLY A 326 -5.70 -10.65 -2.79
CA GLY A 326 -6.59 -9.93 -1.89
C GLY A 326 -6.84 -8.53 -2.44
N GLY A 327 -7.51 -8.45 -3.60
CA GLY A 327 -7.83 -7.20 -4.30
C GLY A 327 -6.61 -6.55 -4.97
N THR A 328 -6.82 -5.97 -6.14
CA THR A 328 -6.03 -4.80 -6.57
C THR A 328 -5.91 -3.85 -5.37
N PRO A 329 -4.70 -3.47 -4.92
CA PRO A 329 -4.59 -2.29 -4.10
C PRO A 329 -5.17 -1.14 -4.93
N THR A 330 -6.21 -0.52 -4.41
CA THR A 330 -6.69 0.77 -4.91
C THR A 330 -5.50 1.73 -4.83
N PRO A 331 -5.16 2.49 -5.88
CA PRO A 331 -4.11 3.50 -5.79
C PRO A 331 -4.39 4.38 -4.57
N THR A 332 -3.43 4.49 -3.67
CA THR A 332 -3.58 5.34 -2.49
C THR A 332 -2.42 6.29 -2.39
N CYS A 333 -2.74 7.57 -2.49
CA CYS A 333 -1.82 8.71 -2.41
C CYS A 333 -1.25 8.96 -1.00
N THR A 334 -1.15 7.92 -0.18
CA THR A 334 -0.81 7.99 1.24
C THR A 334 -0.18 6.69 1.76
N ASP A 335 0.16 5.72 0.91
CA ASP A 335 0.65 4.40 1.34
C ASP A 335 2.19 4.27 1.35
N GLY A 336 2.89 5.36 1.04
CA GLY A 336 4.34 5.47 1.03
C GLY A 336 4.99 4.75 -0.15
N ILE A 337 4.23 4.38 -1.20
CA ILE A 337 4.74 3.63 -2.34
C ILE A 337 4.19 4.12 -3.68
N GLN A 338 5.08 4.48 -4.62
CA GLN A 338 4.70 4.86 -6.00
C GLN A 338 4.02 3.74 -6.83
N ASN A 339 2.71 3.54 -6.73
CA ASN A 339 1.96 2.47 -7.41
C ASN A 339 0.86 3.02 -8.34
N GLY A 340 0.19 2.17 -9.10
CA GLY A 340 -0.86 2.61 -10.01
C GLY A 340 -0.35 3.54 -11.12
N ASP A 341 -0.92 4.74 -11.24
CA ASP A 341 -0.55 5.76 -12.23
C ASP A 341 0.28 6.94 -11.66
N GLU A 342 0.82 6.78 -10.46
CA GLU A 342 1.59 7.79 -9.73
C GLU A 342 2.93 8.15 -10.40
N THR A 343 3.26 9.44 -10.48
CA THR A 343 4.54 9.92 -11.04
C THR A 343 5.64 10.11 -9.99
N GLY A 344 5.34 9.88 -8.72
CA GLY A 344 6.27 9.81 -7.58
C GLY A 344 5.61 9.15 -6.37
N VAL A 345 6.35 8.97 -5.27
CA VAL A 345 5.82 8.27 -4.08
C VAL A 345 4.64 9.05 -3.51
N ASP A 346 3.45 8.45 -3.55
CA ASP A 346 2.18 9.03 -3.10
C ASP A 346 1.76 10.31 -3.85
N CYS A 347 2.33 10.56 -5.04
CA CYS A 347 2.09 11.80 -5.78
C CYS A 347 2.09 11.60 -7.32
N GLY A 348 1.36 12.47 -8.00
CA GLY A 348 1.20 12.49 -9.45
C GLY A 348 0.26 11.40 -9.98
N GLY A 349 0.08 11.36 -11.31
CA GLY A 349 -0.97 10.54 -11.92
C GLY A 349 -2.34 11.22 -11.89
N SER A 350 -3.39 10.49 -12.27
CA SER A 350 -4.78 10.96 -12.26
C SER A 350 -5.44 10.85 -10.89
N SER A 351 -4.85 10.08 -9.98
CA SER A 351 -5.42 9.74 -8.68
C SER A 351 -4.80 10.52 -7.51
N CYS A 352 -3.59 11.10 -7.66
CA CYS A 352 -2.82 11.73 -6.58
C CYS A 352 -2.34 13.16 -6.87
N ALA A 353 -2.06 13.91 -5.80
CA ALA A 353 -1.61 15.30 -5.89
C ALA A 353 -0.26 15.41 -6.63
N PRO A 354 -0.01 16.42 -7.47
CA PRO A 354 1.22 16.53 -8.26
C PRO A 354 2.49 16.49 -7.39
N CYS A 355 3.52 15.76 -7.84
CA CYS A 355 4.78 15.67 -7.11
C CYS A 355 5.51 17.02 -7.04
N GLN A 356 5.98 17.37 -5.84
CA GLN A 356 6.80 18.58 -5.62
C GLN A 356 8.18 18.42 -6.26
N THR A 357 8.47 19.26 -7.25
CA THR A 357 9.76 19.36 -7.95
C THR A 357 10.81 20.11 -7.12
N ALA A 358 12.09 19.79 -7.33
CA ALA A 358 13.23 20.53 -6.78
C ALA A 358 13.12 22.05 -7.07
N CYS A 359 13.43 22.86 -6.06
CA CYS A 359 13.19 24.31 -6.07
C CYS A 359 13.90 25.04 -7.22
N SER A 360 13.13 25.71 -8.08
CA SER A 360 13.61 26.52 -9.20
C SER A 360 13.75 28.02 -8.88
N ASP A 361 13.28 28.44 -7.71
CA ASP A 361 13.08 29.86 -7.34
C ASP A 361 13.95 30.25 -6.12
N ASN A 362 13.39 30.87 -5.07
CA ASN A 362 14.15 31.29 -3.88
C ASN A 362 14.11 30.24 -2.77
N GLU A 363 15.27 29.77 -2.33
CA GLU A 363 15.41 28.90 -1.17
C GLU A 363 15.47 29.74 0.13
N VAL A 364 14.53 29.50 1.04
CA VAL A 364 14.42 30.17 2.35
C VAL A 364 14.43 29.12 3.45
N ASN A 365 15.41 29.21 4.34
CA ASN A 365 15.51 28.32 5.50
C ASN A 365 14.82 28.97 6.71
N LEU A 366 13.82 28.29 7.25
CA LEU A 366 13.19 28.60 8.53
C LEU A 366 13.88 27.81 9.64
N SER A 367 14.30 28.50 10.69
CA SER A 367 14.85 27.90 11.91
C SER A 367 14.07 28.41 13.12
N ILE A 368 13.53 27.50 13.92
CA ILE A 368 12.83 27.79 15.17
C ILE A 368 13.52 27.04 16.30
N THR A 369 14.10 27.77 17.23
CA THR A 369 14.55 27.23 18.52
C THR A 369 13.40 27.38 19.51
N PHE A 370 12.92 26.26 20.04
CA PHE A 370 11.83 26.24 21.01
C PHE A 370 12.33 26.66 22.40
N ASP A 371 11.38 27.04 23.25
CA ASP A 371 11.59 27.14 24.69
C ASP A 371 11.35 25.78 25.36
N ASN A 372 10.94 25.73 26.62
CA ASN A 372 10.68 24.45 27.29
C ASN A 372 9.32 23.84 26.93
N TYR A 373 8.53 24.45 26.03
CA TYR A 373 7.17 24.02 25.69
C TYR A 373 6.90 24.01 24.16
N PRO A 374 7.62 23.17 23.39
CA PRO A 374 7.47 23.09 21.93
C PRO A 374 6.04 22.68 21.49
N GLU A 375 5.26 22.02 22.33
CA GLU A 375 3.86 21.66 22.08
C GLU A 375 2.91 22.87 21.94
N GLU A 376 3.36 24.06 22.31
CA GLU A 376 2.54 25.28 22.35
C GLU A 376 2.81 26.17 21.13
N THR A 377 3.90 25.92 20.40
CA THR A 377 4.34 26.71 19.25
C THR A 377 3.76 26.18 17.93
N ALA A 378 3.18 27.07 17.13
CA ALA A 378 2.82 26.83 15.73
C ALA A 378 3.14 28.06 14.86
N TRP A 379 3.22 27.90 13.55
CA TRP A 379 3.50 29.00 12.63
C TRP A 379 2.83 28.79 11.27
N THR A 380 2.64 29.90 10.56
CA THR A 380 2.12 29.96 9.19
C THR A 380 2.90 30.99 8.38
N LEU A 381 3.07 30.74 7.09
CA LEU A 381 3.66 31.65 6.13
C LEU A 381 2.64 31.89 5.02
N THR A 382 2.25 33.14 4.84
CA THR A 382 1.25 33.57 3.85
C THR A 382 1.89 34.47 2.82
N ASN A 383 1.52 34.35 1.54
CA ASN A 383 2.01 35.23 0.48
C ASN A 383 1.17 36.53 0.39
N SER A 384 1.53 37.43 -0.52
CA SER A 384 0.82 38.72 -0.69
C SER A 384 -0.62 38.56 -1.15
N GLY A 385 -0.96 37.41 -1.73
CA GLY A 385 -2.34 37.02 -2.06
C GLY A 385 -3.14 36.45 -0.88
N GLY A 386 -2.59 36.45 0.33
CA GLY A 386 -3.22 35.89 1.52
C GLY A 386 -3.28 34.36 1.56
N GLN A 387 -2.63 33.68 0.61
CA GLN A 387 -2.58 32.21 0.57
C GLN A 387 -1.48 31.71 1.51
N THR A 388 -1.82 30.78 2.40
CA THR A 388 -0.82 30.05 3.21
C THR A 388 0.00 29.15 2.29
N VAL A 389 1.28 29.48 2.14
CA VAL A 389 2.24 28.74 1.31
C VAL A 389 3.03 27.69 2.10
N ALA A 390 3.14 27.87 3.42
CA ALA A 390 3.73 26.88 4.33
C ALA A 390 3.20 27.08 5.76
N SER A 391 3.23 26.04 6.59
CA SER A 391 2.83 26.11 8.00
C SER A 391 3.39 24.92 8.79
N GLY A 392 3.56 25.07 10.10
CA GLY A 392 4.01 23.98 10.95
C GLY A 392 3.60 24.12 12.42
N GLY A 393 3.60 23.01 13.14
CA GLY A 393 3.18 22.89 14.56
C GLY A 393 2.00 21.93 14.74
N THR A 394 1.63 21.56 15.98
CA THR A 394 2.38 21.76 17.23
C THR A 394 3.49 20.72 17.39
N TYR A 395 4.54 21.04 18.15
CA TYR A 395 5.77 20.23 18.20
C TYR A 395 5.93 19.41 19.48
N GLY A 396 4.85 18.83 20.02
CA GLY A 396 4.88 18.12 21.31
C GLY A 396 5.71 16.83 21.36
N SER A 397 6.31 16.41 20.25
CA SER A 397 7.30 15.32 20.20
C SER A 397 8.75 15.82 20.17
N GLN A 398 8.98 17.13 20.02
CA GLN A 398 10.30 17.73 20.02
C GLN A 398 10.77 17.95 21.46
N ALA A 399 12.09 17.90 21.67
CA ALA A 399 12.66 18.10 23.00
C ALA A 399 12.70 19.59 23.36
N ASP A 400 12.54 19.91 24.65
CA ASP A 400 12.69 21.24 25.24
C ASP A 400 14.01 21.89 24.78
N GLY A 401 13.95 23.12 24.28
CA GLY A 401 15.12 23.88 23.79
C GLY A 401 15.72 23.38 22.47
N SER A 402 15.10 22.41 21.80
CA SER A 402 15.56 21.92 20.50
C SER A 402 15.30 22.93 19.38
N THR A 403 15.95 22.72 18.23
CA THR A 403 15.77 23.57 17.05
C THR A 403 15.18 22.75 15.92
N TYR A 404 14.07 23.23 15.38
CA TYR A 404 13.43 22.76 14.15
C TYR A 404 13.90 23.60 12.97
N THR A 405 14.19 22.95 11.85
CA THR A 405 14.57 23.61 10.61
C THR A 405 13.78 23.07 9.43
N GLU A 406 13.33 23.96 8.55
CA GLU A 406 12.58 23.62 7.34
C GLU A 406 13.06 24.46 6.16
N ASP A 407 13.31 23.81 5.03
CA ASP A 407 13.70 24.46 3.78
C ASP A 407 12.46 24.72 2.92
N LEU A 408 12.21 25.99 2.61
CA LEU A 408 11.06 26.48 1.86
C LEU A 408 11.51 26.94 0.47
N CYS A 409 10.75 26.56 -0.56
CA CYS A 409 10.93 27.07 -1.92
C CYS A 409 9.87 28.15 -2.20
N LEU A 410 10.28 29.41 -2.24
CA LEU A 410 9.39 30.56 -2.40
C LEU A 410 9.65 31.28 -3.73
N VAL A 411 8.59 31.66 -4.42
CA VAL A 411 8.68 32.50 -5.62
C VAL A 411 8.94 33.96 -5.23
N ASP A 412 9.23 34.83 -6.21
CA ASP A 412 9.37 36.27 -5.96
C ASP A 412 8.02 36.86 -5.53
N ASP A 413 7.86 37.13 -4.24
CA ASP A 413 6.68 37.73 -3.63
C ASP A 413 6.99 38.34 -2.25
N CYS A 414 6.02 39.04 -1.66
CA CYS A 414 6.02 39.38 -0.24
C CYS A 414 5.28 38.32 0.57
N TYR A 415 5.77 38.06 1.77
CA TYR A 415 5.28 37.05 2.67
C TYR A 415 5.14 37.58 4.09
N THR A 416 4.12 37.08 4.80
CA THR A 416 3.90 37.31 6.23
C THR A 416 4.13 35.99 6.98
N PHE A 417 5.16 35.97 7.81
CA PHE A 417 5.42 34.87 8.74
C PHE A 417 4.75 35.15 10.07
N THR A 418 3.80 34.31 10.45
CA THR A 418 3.08 34.38 11.72
C THR A 418 3.44 33.20 12.61
N ILE A 419 3.96 33.45 13.80
CA ILE A 419 4.20 32.46 14.84
C ILE A 419 3.22 32.65 15.99
N THR A 420 2.72 31.58 16.57
CA THR A 420 1.71 31.57 17.62
C THR A 420 2.10 30.67 18.77
N ASP A 421 1.71 31.08 19.96
CA ASP A 421 1.85 30.36 21.22
C ASP A 421 0.48 30.22 21.90
N VAL A 422 0.09 28.98 22.20
CA VAL A 422 -1.27 28.66 22.70
C VAL A 422 -1.51 29.15 24.13
N TYR A 423 -0.47 29.21 24.97
CA TYR A 423 -0.60 29.62 26.37
C TYR A 423 -0.28 31.09 26.61
N GLY A 424 0.30 31.74 25.60
CA GLY A 424 0.37 33.19 25.46
C GLY A 424 1.51 33.85 26.23
N ASP A 425 2.48 33.08 26.70
CA ASP A 425 3.74 33.56 27.26
C ASP A 425 4.88 33.63 26.24
N GLY A 426 4.68 33.02 25.07
CA GLY A 426 5.58 33.06 23.91
C GLY A 426 6.89 32.34 24.15
N ILE A 427 7.71 32.23 23.11
CA ILE A 427 8.90 31.38 23.14
C ILE A 427 10.12 32.00 23.85
N CYS A 428 10.00 33.19 24.47
CA CYS A 428 11.07 33.84 25.24
C CYS A 428 10.54 34.82 26.30
N CYS A 429 11.12 34.97 27.51
CA CYS A 429 12.33 34.36 28.05
C CYS A 429 12.17 33.89 29.51
N SER A 430 10.92 33.76 29.98
CA SER A 430 10.63 33.35 31.36
C SER A 430 10.64 31.82 31.52
N TYR A 431 10.31 31.10 30.44
CA TYR A 431 10.11 29.65 30.42
C TYR A 431 10.98 28.93 29.39
N GLY A 432 12.09 29.56 28.97
CA GLY A 432 13.09 29.01 28.05
C GLY A 432 13.67 30.14 27.18
N ASN A 433 14.68 29.84 26.37
CA ASN A 433 15.32 30.83 25.48
C ASN A 433 15.10 30.42 24.02
N GLY A 434 13.85 30.48 23.56
CA GLY A 434 13.47 30.23 22.18
C GLY A 434 13.62 31.48 21.29
N SER A 435 13.69 31.25 19.99
CA SER A 435 13.73 32.29 18.96
C SER A 435 13.45 31.69 17.58
N TYR A 436 13.08 32.51 16.61
CA TYR A 436 12.99 32.09 15.21
C TYR A 436 13.79 32.99 14.28
N SER A 437 14.19 32.44 13.13
CA SER A 437 14.86 33.16 12.05
C SER A 437 14.49 32.58 10.70
N LEU A 438 14.16 33.43 9.74
CA LEU A 438 14.04 33.11 8.32
C LEU A 438 15.25 33.67 7.58
N THR A 439 15.96 32.81 6.86
CA THR A 439 17.20 33.18 6.17
C THR A 439 17.10 32.83 4.69
N GLY A 440 17.29 33.81 3.83
CA GLY A 440 17.40 33.61 2.38
C GLY A 440 18.81 33.89 1.86
N ALA A 441 19.00 33.85 0.54
CA ALA A 441 20.29 34.08 -0.11
C ALA A 441 20.91 35.47 0.20
N SER A 442 20.11 36.47 0.55
CA SER A 442 20.54 37.84 0.90
C SER A 442 20.77 38.09 2.39
N GLY A 443 20.56 37.09 3.27
CA GLY A 443 20.71 37.20 4.72
C GLY A 443 19.40 36.95 5.48
N VAL A 444 19.34 37.40 6.74
CA VAL A 444 18.16 37.25 7.59
C VAL A 444 17.02 38.11 7.06
N LEU A 445 15.90 37.48 6.73
CA LEU A 445 14.70 38.10 6.18
C LEU A 445 13.75 38.53 7.30
N ALA A 446 13.60 37.70 8.33
CA ALA A 446 12.81 37.97 9.53
C ALA A 446 13.40 37.20 10.72
N SER A 447 13.29 37.76 11.92
CA SER A 447 13.73 37.10 13.16
C SER A 447 12.99 37.68 14.36
N GLY A 448 12.65 36.84 15.33
CA GLY A 448 11.90 37.26 16.52
C GLY A 448 11.86 36.18 17.59
N GLY A 449 10.92 36.30 18.51
CA GLY A 449 10.76 35.35 19.61
C GLY A 449 10.25 35.92 20.93
N SER A 450 10.05 37.25 21.05
CA SER A 450 9.46 37.87 22.22
C SER A 450 8.05 38.37 21.90
N PHE A 451 7.06 37.52 22.16
CA PHE A 451 5.65 37.81 21.93
C PHE A 451 4.78 37.13 22.99
N ALA A 452 3.49 37.46 23.03
CA ALA A 452 2.54 36.81 23.92
C ALA A 452 1.94 35.59 23.22
N SER A 453 0.74 35.69 22.66
CA SER A 453 0.09 34.59 21.93
C SER A 453 0.46 34.51 20.46
N SER A 454 0.97 35.59 19.85
CA SER A 454 1.37 35.60 18.44
C SER A 454 2.27 36.76 18.06
N GLU A 455 3.07 36.58 17.02
CA GLU A 455 3.85 37.61 16.32
C GLU A 455 3.73 37.38 14.81
N ALA A 456 3.61 38.46 14.03
CA ALA A 456 3.62 38.42 12.57
C ALA A 456 4.69 39.37 12.04
N THR A 457 5.51 38.90 11.10
CA THR A 457 6.57 39.68 10.47
C THR A 457 6.53 39.53 8.96
N ASP A 458 6.54 40.67 8.27
CA ASP A 458 6.53 40.73 6.80
C ASP A 458 7.95 40.79 6.24
N PHE A 459 8.18 40.10 5.12
CA PHE A 459 9.40 40.21 4.33
C PHE A 459 9.10 40.00 2.84
N CYS A 460 9.99 40.47 1.96
CA CYS A 460 9.79 40.36 0.52
C CYS A 460 11.03 39.80 -0.18
N LEU A 461 10.80 39.02 -1.23
CA LEU A 461 11.81 38.45 -2.12
C LEU A 461 11.70 39.11 -3.52
N GLY A 462 12.78 39.11 -4.30
CA GLY A 462 12.75 39.67 -5.67
C GLY A 462 12.79 41.20 -5.83
N GLY A 463 12.91 41.98 -4.74
CA GLY A 463 13.10 43.44 -4.80
C GLY A 463 11.83 44.29 -4.67
N SER A 464 10.72 43.72 -4.21
CA SER A 464 9.51 44.45 -3.81
C SER A 464 9.70 45.15 -2.44
N THR A 465 9.15 46.37 -2.33
CA THR A 465 9.23 47.20 -1.12
C THR A 465 8.11 46.87 -0.13
N ALA A 466 8.43 46.89 1.17
CA ALA A 466 7.51 46.49 2.23
C ALA A 466 6.25 47.40 2.36
N PRO A 467 5.10 46.84 2.78
CA PRO A 467 3.77 47.50 2.89
C PRO A 467 3.70 48.79 3.74
N THR A 468 2.86 49.76 3.37
CA THR A 468 2.48 50.92 4.23
C THR A 468 1.03 51.40 4.01
N CYS A 469 0.34 51.88 5.07
CA CYS A 469 -1.05 52.40 5.08
C CYS A 469 -1.39 53.62 4.19
N THR A 470 -0.55 53.97 3.21
CA THR A 470 -0.74 55.16 2.35
C THR A 470 -0.18 55.01 0.94
N ASP A 471 0.24 53.80 0.55
CA ASP A 471 0.91 53.60 -0.73
C ASP A 471 -0.06 53.39 -1.91
N GLY A 472 -1.37 53.36 -1.64
CA GLY A 472 -2.40 53.28 -2.66
C GLY A 472 -2.64 51.86 -3.17
N ILE A 473 -2.12 50.85 -2.47
CA ILE A 473 -2.14 49.44 -2.86
C ILE A 473 -2.51 48.64 -1.62
N GLN A 474 -3.52 47.78 -1.71
CA GLN A 474 -3.89 46.92 -0.58
C GLN A 474 -2.80 45.86 -0.36
N ASN A 475 -1.97 46.03 0.66
CA ASN A 475 -0.84 45.16 0.97
C ASN A 475 -0.61 45.07 2.51
N GLY A 476 0.18 44.09 2.97
CA GLY A 476 0.34 43.83 4.41
C GLY A 476 -0.93 43.25 5.06
N ASP A 477 -1.27 43.67 6.27
CA ASP A 477 -2.47 43.19 7.00
C ASP A 477 -3.75 44.00 6.72
N GLU A 478 -3.72 44.85 5.70
CA GLU A 478 -4.84 45.71 5.28
C GLU A 478 -6.05 44.90 4.77
N THR A 479 -7.24 45.23 5.28
CA THR A 479 -8.51 44.60 4.86
C THR A 479 -9.23 45.37 3.74
N GLY A 480 -8.59 46.39 3.16
CA GLY A 480 -9.00 47.16 1.98
C GLY A 480 -7.88 48.12 1.55
N VAL A 481 -7.95 48.75 0.37
CA VAL A 481 -6.87 49.65 -0.11
C VAL A 481 -6.60 50.77 0.89
N ASP A 482 -5.42 50.76 1.53
CA ASP A 482 -4.99 51.65 2.60
C ASP A 482 -5.91 51.67 3.84
N CYS A 483 -6.68 50.60 4.11
CA CYS A 483 -7.55 50.49 5.29
C CYS A 483 -7.64 49.07 5.85
N GLY A 484 -7.99 48.94 7.13
CA GLY A 484 -8.11 47.66 7.83
C GLY A 484 -6.78 47.10 8.31
N GLY A 485 -6.84 45.98 9.03
CA GLY A 485 -5.67 45.40 9.69
C GLY A 485 -5.43 45.92 11.11
N SER A 486 -4.33 45.48 11.71
CA SER A 486 -3.89 45.87 13.05
C SER A 486 -3.26 47.27 13.09
N SER A 487 -2.81 47.76 11.94
CA SER A 487 -2.00 48.98 11.81
C SER A 487 -2.73 50.15 11.11
N CYS A 488 -3.80 49.88 10.34
CA CYS A 488 -4.59 50.90 9.60
C CYS A 488 -6.08 50.94 10.05
N ALA A 489 -6.83 51.98 9.65
CA ALA A 489 -8.20 52.22 10.14
C ALA A 489 -9.26 51.28 9.48
N PRO A 490 -10.28 50.74 10.18
CA PRO A 490 -11.15 49.67 9.67
C PRO A 490 -11.97 50.03 8.42
N CYS A 491 -12.05 49.11 7.45
CA CYS A 491 -12.86 49.27 6.24
C CYS A 491 -14.34 48.93 6.49
N VAL A 492 -15.25 49.56 5.73
CA VAL A 492 -16.71 49.33 5.85
C VAL A 492 -17.25 48.87 4.49
N ILE A 493 -17.67 47.61 4.37
CA ILE A 493 -18.27 47.05 3.14
C ILE A 493 -19.47 46.14 3.48
N PRO A 494 -20.61 46.25 2.76
CA PRO A 494 -21.78 45.36 2.93
C PRO A 494 -21.58 43.99 2.26
N PRO A 495 -22.23 42.92 2.77
CA PRO A 495 -21.98 41.54 2.36
C PRO A 495 -22.47 41.20 0.94
N THR A 496 -21.72 40.38 0.20
CA THR A 496 -22.01 39.97 -1.20
C THR A 496 -21.58 38.53 -1.48
N CYS A 497 -22.26 37.85 -2.41
CA CYS A 497 -22.05 36.43 -2.79
C CYS A 497 -20.72 36.06 -3.47
N ASP A 498 -19.67 36.89 -3.37
CA ASP A 498 -18.37 36.69 -4.01
C ASP A 498 -17.25 37.31 -3.13
N ASP A 499 -17.51 37.51 -1.82
CA ASP A 499 -16.61 38.25 -0.92
C ASP A 499 -15.64 37.35 -0.13
N GLY A 500 -15.68 36.05 -0.36
CA GLY A 500 -14.77 35.06 0.19
C GLY A 500 -15.08 34.69 1.63
N VAL A 501 -16.19 35.18 2.19
CA VAL A 501 -16.52 35.02 3.61
C VAL A 501 -17.96 34.58 3.76
N GLN A 502 -18.19 33.41 4.37
CA GLN A 502 -19.55 32.95 4.68
C GLN A 502 -20.23 33.92 5.65
N ASN A 503 -21.01 34.84 5.12
CA ASN A 503 -21.62 35.93 5.86
C ASN A 503 -23.06 36.17 5.35
N GLY A 504 -23.83 37.00 6.05
CA GLY A 504 -25.26 37.15 5.71
C GLY A 504 -26.08 35.86 5.94
N ASP A 505 -26.82 35.39 4.93
CA ASP A 505 -27.66 34.17 4.99
C ASP A 505 -27.10 32.98 4.19
N GLU A 506 -25.82 33.06 3.81
CA GLU A 506 -25.13 32.04 3.02
C GLU A 506 -24.93 30.72 3.77
N THR A 507 -25.00 29.60 3.04
CA THR A 507 -24.86 28.25 3.62
C THR A 507 -23.49 27.62 3.38
N GLY A 508 -22.63 28.26 2.59
CA GLY A 508 -21.20 28.02 2.44
C GLY A 508 -20.50 29.34 2.05
N VAL A 509 -19.17 29.32 1.90
CA VAL A 509 -18.41 30.53 1.50
C VAL A 509 -18.86 30.98 0.12
N ASP A 510 -19.51 32.15 0.02
CA ASP A 510 -20.03 32.75 -1.20
C ASP A 510 -21.10 31.93 -1.93
N CYS A 511 -21.74 30.98 -1.24
CA CYS A 511 -22.70 30.08 -1.87
C CYS A 511 -23.82 29.65 -0.92
N GLY A 512 -24.98 29.40 -1.51
CA GLY A 512 -26.23 29.12 -0.81
C GLY A 512 -26.78 30.32 -0.03
N GLY A 513 -27.85 30.10 0.73
CA GLY A 513 -28.72 31.19 1.20
C GLY A 513 -29.75 31.63 0.16
N SER A 514 -30.48 32.71 0.44
CA SER A 514 -31.57 33.18 -0.45
C SER A 514 -31.09 34.00 -1.65
N SER A 515 -29.83 34.45 -1.62
CA SER A 515 -29.27 35.44 -2.56
C SER A 515 -28.23 34.85 -3.52
N CYS A 516 -27.58 33.75 -3.15
CA CYS A 516 -26.39 33.22 -3.82
C CYS A 516 -26.62 31.83 -4.44
N ALA A 517 -25.77 31.44 -5.40
CA ALA A 517 -25.89 30.14 -6.08
C ALA A 517 -25.60 28.97 -5.12
N PRO A 518 -26.29 27.82 -5.22
CA PRO A 518 -26.05 26.67 -4.33
C PRO A 518 -24.60 26.18 -4.40
N CYS A 519 -24.02 25.83 -3.25
CA CYS A 519 -22.66 25.30 -3.18
C CYS A 519 -22.52 23.95 -3.90
N SER A 520 -21.57 23.83 -4.83
CA SER A 520 -21.20 22.56 -5.48
C SER A 520 -20.00 21.92 -4.76
N THR A 521 -20.18 20.75 -4.15
CA THR A 521 -19.14 20.05 -3.39
C THR A 521 -18.99 18.64 -3.91
N GLY A 522 -17.95 18.25 -4.65
CA GLY A 522 -17.71 16.85 -5.01
C GLY A 522 -17.40 15.96 -3.78
N GLY A 523 -18.41 15.63 -2.98
CA GLY A 523 -18.32 14.90 -1.72
C GLY A 523 -19.44 13.87 -1.61
N THR A 524 -19.19 12.81 -0.83
CA THR A 524 -20.18 11.79 -0.52
C THR A 524 -20.61 11.93 0.94
N ASP A 525 -21.83 12.37 1.18
CA ASP A 525 -22.42 12.50 2.52
C ASP A 525 -23.29 11.29 2.85
N ILE A 526 -23.13 10.72 4.04
CA ILE A 526 -24.07 9.71 4.55
C ILE A 526 -25.32 10.44 5.06
N LEU A 527 -26.43 10.26 4.36
CA LEU A 527 -27.70 10.94 4.66
C LEU A 527 -28.55 10.19 5.67
N ASN A 528 -28.47 8.86 5.67
CA ASN A 528 -29.13 8.01 6.66
C ASN A 528 -28.49 6.61 6.68
N GLN A 529 -28.46 6.00 7.87
CA GLN A 529 -28.11 4.59 8.06
C GLN A 529 -29.18 3.91 8.91
N GLY A 530 -29.57 2.70 8.52
CA GLY A 530 -30.53 1.86 9.21
C GLY A 530 -29.95 0.47 9.44
N TYR A 531 -29.46 0.25 10.65
CA TYR A 531 -28.93 -1.02 11.15
C TYR A 531 -29.95 -1.75 12.02
N PHE A 532 -30.99 -1.03 12.43
CA PHE A 532 -32.16 -1.48 13.16
C PHE A 532 -31.88 -2.14 14.50
N GLU A 533 -30.66 -2.10 15.05
CA GLU A 533 -30.33 -2.72 16.34
C GLU A 533 -30.90 -1.96 17.55
N SER A 534 -31.09 -0.65 17.42
CA SER A 534 -31.56 0.23 18.51
C SER A 534 -33.00 0.73 18.35
N GLY A 535 -33.65 0.39 17.23
CA GLY A 535 -34.98 0.87 16.88
C GLY A 535 -35.18 0.85 15.37
N TRP A 536 -35.89 1.85 14.84
CA TRP A 536 -36.11 2.00 13.40
C TRP A 536 -35.11 2.96 12.73
N ASP A 537 -34.16 3.53 13.47
CA ASP A 537 -33.09 4.41 12.95
C ASP A 537 -33.60 5.55 12.03
N GLY A 538 -34.73 6.14 12.42
CA GLY A 538 -35.41 7.20 11.68
C GLY A 538 -36.40 6.72 10.61
N TRP A 539 -36.38 5.43 10.25
CA TRP A 539 -37.38 4.84 9.36
C TRP A 539 -38.74 4.77 10.05
N SER A 540 -39.79 4.85 9.23
CA SER A 540 -41.17 4.79 9.67
C SER A 540 -41.84 3.53 9.17
N ASP A 541 -42.54 2.85 10.09
CA ASP A 541 -43.42 1.73 9.83
C ASP A 541 -44.62 2.16 8.96
N GLY A 542 -44.82 1.50 7.83
CA GLY A 542 -45.92 1.79 6.89
C GLY A 542 -47.26 1.17 7.29
N GLY A 543 -47.31 0.20 8.22
CA GLY A 543 -48.56 -0.35 8.74
C GLY A 543 -48.54 -1.86 8.99
N SER A 544 -49.65 -2.53 8.68
CA SER A 544 -49.95 -3.92 9.11
C SER A 544 -48.93 -4.98 8.66
N ASP A 545 -48.19 -4.69 7.59
CA ASP A 545 -47.32 -5.65 6.90
C ASP A 545 -45.86 -5.21 6.87
N CYS A 546 -45.52 -4.22 7.69
CA CYS A 546 -44.16 -3.87 8.03
C CYS A 546 -43.95 -4.13 9.54
N TYR A 547 -42.79 -4.66 9.91
CA TYR A 547 -42.47 -4.95 11.30
C TYR A 547 -40.97 -5.06 11.52
N ARG A 548 -40.47 -4.48 12.61
CA ARG A 548 -39.09 -4.69 13.08
C ARG A 548 -38.93 -6.10 13.66
N TYR A 549 -38.42 -7.00 12.83
CA TYR A 549 -38.18 -8.39 13.14
C TYR A 549 -36.92 -8.57 14.00
N SER A 550 -36.94 -9.61 14.85
CA SER A 550 -35.76 -10.07 15.55
C SER A 550 -35.53 -11.54 15.30
N GLY A 551 -34.34 -11.90 14.83
CA GLY A 551 -33.96 -13.29 14.58
C GLY A 551 -32.96 -13.44 13.43
N SER A 552 -32.81 -14.68 12.98
CA SER A 552 -31.74 -15.14 12.09
C SER A 552 -31.83 -14.65 10.63
N ARG A 553 -32.82 -13.83 10.30
CA ARG A 553 -33.02 -13.22 8.97
C ARG A 553 -32.57 -11.75 8.95
N SER A 554 -31.77 -11.37 9.95
CA SER A 554 -31.04 -10.11 10.04
C SER A 554 -29.59 -10.41 9.69
N TYR A 555 -29.01 -9.62 8.81
CA TYR A 555 -27.68 -9.86 8.27
C TYR A 555 -26.60 -9.50 9.28
N GLU A 556 -26.76 -8.35 9.95
CA GLU A 556 -25.96 -8.02 11.12
C GLU A 556 -26.81 -8.01 12.39
N GLY A 557 -26.16 -8.21 13.53
CA GLY A 557 -26.83 -8.11 14.82
C GLY A 557 -28.00 -9.08 14.97
N SER A 558 -29.14 -8.56 15.40
CA SER A 558 -30.32 -9.35 15.77
C SER A 558 -31.62 -8.82 15.20
N TYR A 559 -31.63 -7.65 14.55
CA TYR A 559 -32.84 -6.98 14.10
C TYR A 559 -32.78 -6.56 12.62
N SER A 560 -33.90 -6.69 11.93
CA SER A 560 -34.09 -6.25 10.54
C SER A 560 -35.53 -5.82 10.33
N ILE A 561 -35.85 -5.15 9.22
CA ILE A 561 -37.22 -4.74 8.91
C ILE A 561 -37.86 -5.73 7.95
N ARG A 562 -38.90 -6.43 8.40
CA ARG A 562 -39.68 -7.31 7.54
C ARG A 562 -40.80 -6.52 6.87
N ILE A 563 -40.87 -6.58 5.53
CA ILE A 563 -42.01 -6.18 4.71
C ILE A 563 -42.62 -7.42 4.03
N ARG A 564 -43.94 -7.42 3.78
CA ARG A 564 -44.65 -8.56 3.18
C ARG A 564 -45.96 -8.13 2.53
N ASP A 565 -46.59 -9.03 1.77
CA ASP A 565 -47.92 -8.83 1.16
C ASP A 565 -48.00 -7.59 0.24
N ASN A 566 -49.18 -7.33 -0.33
CA ASN A 566 -49.47 -6.16 -1.17
C ASN A 566 -50.52 -5.25 -0.51
N SER A 567 -50.17 -4.69 0.64
CA SER A 567 -51.02 -3.78 1.41
C SER A 567 -50.76 -2.30 1.10
N GLY A 568 -50.19 -2.00 -0.07
CA GLY A 568 -49.85 -0.63 -0.47
C GLY A 568 -48.81 0.01 0.46
N THR A 569 -49.18 1.06 1.20
CA THR A 569 -48.25 1.65 2.19
C THR A 569 -48.07 0.78 3.42
N GLY A 570 -49.05 -0.11 3.71
CA GLY A 570 -49.00 -1.04 4.84
C GLY A 570 -47.88 -2.07 4.74
N SER A 571 -47.41 -2.37 3.52
CA SER A 571 -46.35 -3.33 3.22
C SER A 571 -44.99 -2.65 3.00
N ALA A 572 -44.77 -1.50 3.63
CA ALA A 572 -43.61 -0.67 3.35
C ALA A 572 -42.91 -0.12 4.59
N MET A 573 -41.61 0.12 4.47
CA MET A 573 -40.83 0.98 5.38
C MET A 573 -40.41 2.23 4.61
N THR A 574 -40.52 3.40 5.24
CA THR A 574 -40.19 4.68 4.58
C THR A 574 -39.11 5.43 5.36
N SER A 575 -38.12 5.95 4.66
CA SER A 575 -37.02 6.72 5.25
C SER A 575 -37.52 8.02 5.89
N PRO A 576 -36.69 8.68 6.72
CA PRO A 576 -36.88 10.10 7.03
C PRO A 576 -36.98 10.96 5.77
N SER A 577 -37.45 12.20 5.97
CA SER A 577 -37.35 13.23 4.94
C SER A 577 -35.89 13.63 4.75
N LEU A 578 -35.38 13.51 3.54
CA LEU A 578 -34.00 13.83 3.17
C LEU A 578 -33.99 15.04 2.26
N ASN A 579 -33.05 15.97 2.49
CA ASN A 579 -32.82 17.06 1.56
C ASN A 579 -31.79 16.62 0.51
N LEU A 580 -32.26 16.36 -0.70
CA LEU A 580 -31.40 15.89 -1.78
C LEU A 580 -30.97 16.99 -2.76
N THR A 581 -31.45 18.22 -2.57
CA THR A 581 -31.31 19.32 -3.56
C THR A 581 -29.88 19.75 -3.81
N SER A 582 -28.97 19.48 -2.89
CA SER A 582 -27.54 19.81 -2.98
C SER A 582 -26.68 18.67 -3.55
N TYR A 583 -27.30 17.57 -4.01
CA TYR A 583 -26.59 16.39 -4.51
C TYR A 583 -26.79 16.18 -6.01
N ASP A 584 -25.75 15.77 -6.72
CA ASP A 584 -25.84 15.34 -8.13
C ASP A 584 -26.36 13.91 -8.28
N GLN A 585 -26.05 13.04 -7.31
CA GLN A 585 -26.46 11.64 -7.27
C GLN A 585 -26.82 11.22 -5.85
N VAL A 586 -27.63 10.17 -5.73
CA VAL A 586 -27.92 9.53 -4.44
C VAL A 586 -27.84 8.02 -4.59
N GLU A 587 -27.09 7.37 -3.71
CA GLU A 587 -26.92 5.93 -3.67
C GLU A 587 -27.65 5.34 -2.46
N VAL A 588 -28.39 4.24 -2.67
CA VAL A 588 -29.04 3.45 -1.61
C VAL A 588 -28.49 2.03 -1.66
N GLU A 589 -27.66 1.70 -0.69
CA GLU A 589 -27.14 0.35 -0.46
C GLU A 589 -27.96 -0.34 0.65
N PHE A 590 -28.31 -1.61 0.48
CA PHE A 590 -29.05 -2.36 1.49
C PHE A 590 -28.87 -3.86 1.32
N TYR A 591 -29.04 -4.58 2.42
CA TYR A 591 -29.01 -6.03 2.48
C TYR A 591 -30.42 -6.56 2.64
N PHE A 592 -30.71 -7.71 2.05
CA PHE A 592 -32.01 -8.34 2.24
C PHE A 592 -32.01 -9.86 2.21
N TYR A 593 -33.02 -10.45 2.83
CA TYR A 593 -33.31 -11.88 2.82
C TYR A 593 -34.76 -12.09 2.41
N ALA A 594 -35.02 -12.96 1.44
CA ALA A 594 -36.37 -13.32 1.01
C ALA A 594 -36.79 -14.68 1.59
N ASN A 595 -38.03 -14.80 2.02
CA ASN A 595 -38.63 -16.02 2.52
C ASN A 595 -40.01 -16.26 1.93
N SER A 596 -40.21 -17.46 1.38
CA SER A 596 -41.46 -17.93 0.79
C SER A 596 -41.96 -17.15 -0.43
N MET A 597 -41.14 -16.31 -1.07
CA MET A 597 -41.55 -15.56 -2.28
C MET A 597 -41.68 -16.50 -3.50
N GLU A 598 -42.86 -16.69 -4.09
CA GLU A 598 -43.01 -17.46 -5.33
C GLU A 598 -42.37 -16.76 -6.55
N THR A 599 -42.09 -17.52 -7.62
CA THR A 599 -41.48 -16.96 -8.83
C THR A 599 -42.35 -15.85 -9.43
N GLY A 600 -41.74 -14.68 -9.61
CA GLY A 600 -42.40 -13.48 -10.13
C GLY A 600 -42.92 -12.53 -9.05
N GLU A 601 -42.94 -12.93 -7.77
CA GLU A 601 -43.24 -12.01 -6.67
C GLU A 601 -42.09 -11.06 -6.41
N ASP A 602 -42.40 -9.80 -6.13
CA ASP A 602 -41.40 -8.75 -6.06
C ASP A 602 -41.58 -7.79 -4.88
N PHE A 603 -40.51 -7.04 -4.66
CA PHE A 603 -40.52 -5.84 -3.85
C PHE A 603 -39.80 -4.73 -4.59
N TRP A 604 -40.12 -3.50 -4.24
CA TRP A 604 -39.61 -2.31 -4.92
C TRP A 604 -38.88 -1.39 -3.97
N LEU A 605 -37.83 -0.76 -4.49
CA LEU A 605 -37.36 0.50 -3.96
C LEU A 605 -38.08 1.63 -4.69
N ARG A 606 -38.78 2.47 -3.94
CA ARG A 606 -39.55 3.61 -4.44
C ARG A 606 -38.93 4.91 -3.96
N TYR A 607 -38.97 5.91 -4.83
CA TYR A 607 -38.44 7.25 -4.57
C TYR A 607 -39.56 8.29 -4.59
N TYR A 608 -39.64 9.11 -3.54
CA TYR A 608 -40.52 10.27 -3.48
C TYR A 608 -39.76 11.50 -3.95
N ASN A 609 -40.16 12.04 -5.10
CA ASN A 609 -39.50 13.18 -5.74
C ASN A 609 -39.96 14.56 -5.20
N GLY A 610 -40.57 14.57 -4.02
CA GLY A 610 -41.20 15.75 -3.40
C GLY A 610 -42.66 15.97 -3.73
N SER A 611 -43.21 15.27 -4.74
CA SER A 611 -44.63 15.33 -5.10
C SER A 611 -45.31 13.95 -5.13
N SER A 612 -44.65 12.94 -5.69
CA SER A 612 -45.21 11.59 -5.88
C SER A 612 -44.15 10.50 -5.75
N TYR A 613 -44.58 9.27 -5.45
CA TYR A 613 -43.70 8.09 -5.44
C TYR A 613 -43.60 7.45 -6.83
N SER A 614 -42.39 7.21 -7.31
CA SER A 614 -42.08 6.35 -8.47
C SER A 614 -41.27 5.12 -8.04
N THR A 615 -41.26 4.06 -8.85
CA THR A 615 -40.41 2.89 -8.64
C THR A 615 -39.06 3.13 -9.30
N VAL A 616 -37.98 2.96 -8.55
CA VAL A 616 -36.60 3.15 -9.05
C VAL A 616 -35.80 1.85 -9.13
N ALA A 617 -36.21 0.81 -8.40
CA ALA A 617 -35.73 -0.55 -8.61
C ALA A 617 -36.85 -1.55 -8.30
N SER A 618 -36.89 -2.66 -9.05
CA SER A 618 -37.77 -3.81 -8.82
C SER A 618 -36.94 -5.08 -8.73
N TYR A 619 -37.23 -5.90 -7.73
CA TYR A 619 -36.55 -7.15 -7.47
C TYR A 619 -37.58 -8.27 -7.38
N ALA A 620 -37.54 -9.20 -8.33
CA ALA A 620 -38.47 -10.33 -8.38
C ALA A 620 -37.80 -11.68 -8.06
N SER A 621 -38.50 -12.52 -7.30
CA SER A 621 -38.09 -13.89 -6.98
C SER A 621 -38.01 -14.75 -8.24
N GLY A 622 -36.95 -15.54 -8.37
CA GLY A 622 -36.63 -16.35 -9.55
C GLY A 622 -36.05 -15.57 -10.73
N THR A 623 -35.99 -14.23 -10.66
CA THR A 623 -35.27 -13.39 -11.64
C THR A 623 -34.06 -12.72 -11.01
N ASN A 624 -34.26 -11.99 -9.91
CA ASN A 624 -33.23 -11.19 -9.24
C ASN A 624 -32.70 -11.85 -7.96
N PHE A 625 -33.54 -12.62 -7.25
CA PHE A 625 -33.14 -13.32 -6.04
C PHE A 625 -33.86 -14.67 -5.89
N ASN A 626 -33.33 -15.52 -5.02
CA ASN A 626 -33.96 -16.74 -4.56
C ASN A 626 -34.25 -16.67 -3.06
N ASN A 627 -35.26 -17.41 -2.61
CA ASN A 627 -35.55 -17.54 -1.19
C ASN A 627 -34.37 -18.13 -0.41
N SER A 628 -34.38 -17.88 0.89
CA SER A 628 -33.47 -18.47 1.87
C SER A 628 -31.99 -18.11 1.68
N THR A 629 -31.72 -16.98 1.05
CA THR A 629 -30.38 -16.47 0.77
C THR A 629 -30.35 -14.98 1.06
N PHE A 630 -29.27 -14.50 1.69
CA PHE A 630 -29.03 -13.06 1.84
C PHE A 630 -28.51 -12.49 0.52
N TYR A 631 -28.83 -11.24 0.24
CA TYR A 631 -28.36 -10.47 -0.91
C TYR A 631 -27.95 -9.08 -0.44
N THR A 632 -27.09 -8.42 -1.21
CA THR A 632 -26.87 -6.97 -1.13
C THR A 632 -27.24 -6.35 -2.47
N ALA A 633 -27.80 -5.13 -2.43
CA ALA A 633 -28.16 -4.37 -3.61
C ALA A 633 -27.85 -2.88 -3.43
N THR A 634 -27.43 -2.24 -4.53
CA THR A 634 -27.09 -0.83 -4.61
C THR A 634 -27.90 -0.18 -5.73
N VAL A 635 -28.62 0.91 -5.41
CA VAL A 635 -29.41 1.70 -6.34
C VAL A 635 -28.91 3.14 -6.35
N THR A 636 -28.43 3.60 -7.50
CA THR A 636 -27.96 4.96 -7.75
C THR A 636 -29.00 5.74 -8.54
N LEU A 637 -29.35 6.92 -8.06
CA LEU A 637 -30.21 7.89 -8.73
C LEU A 637 -29.39 9.10 -9.12
N ASN A 638 -29.61 9.62 -10.33
CA ASN A 638 -28.99 10.86 -10.79
C ASN A 638 -30.01 12.00 -10.76
N SER A 639 -29.59 13.19 -10.34
CA SER A 639 -30.42 14.41 -10.35
C SER A 639 -30.86 14.79 -11.78
N SER A 640 -30.12 14.33 -12.80
CA SER A 640 -30.49 14.46 -14.21
C SER A 640 -31.67 13.58 -14.65
N GLU A 641 -31.96 12.51 -13.91
CA GLU A 641 -32.97 11.49 -14.27
C GLU A 641 -34.22 11.58 -13.39
N VAL A 642 -34.05 11.97 -12.12
CA VAL A 642 -35.14 12.10 -11.16
C VAL A 642 -35.02 13.42 -10.41
N ASN A 643 -36.16 14.04 -10.10
CA ASN A 643 -36.19 15.31 -9.38
C ASN A 643 -35.77 15.12 -7.91
N PHE A 644 -34.62 15.70 -7.54
CA PHE A 644 -34.15 15.75 -6.16
C PHE A 644 -34.83 16.87 -5.38
N ALA A 645 -35.58 16.49 -4.35
CA ALA A 645 -36.36 17.41 -3.54
C ALA A 645 -35.83 17.52 -2.10
N SER A 646 -36.16 18.62 -1.43
CA SER A 646 -35.77 18.86 -0.03
C SER A 646 -36.52 17.99 0.97
N ASN A 647 -37.61 17.36 0.52
CA ASN A 647 -38.45 16.45 1.28
C ASN A 647 -38.48 15.04 0.67
N ALA A 648 -37.43 14.66 -0.06
CA ALA A 648 -37.36 13.37 -0.72
C ALA A 648 -37.33 12.22 0.29
N ARG A 649 -37.82 11.05 -0.12
CA ARG A 649 -37.89 9.85 0.73
C ARG A 649 -37.69 8.59 -0.10
N PHE A 650 -37.07 7.59 0.52
CA PHE A 650 -36.98 6.23 -0.01
C PHE A 650 -37.97 5.33 0.69
N ARG A 651 -38.51 4.37 -0.05
CA ARG A 651 -39.46 3.40 0.48
C ARG A 651 -39.19 2.02 -0.09
N PHE A 652 -38.91 1.06 0.78
CA PHE A 652 -38.98 -0.35 0.42
C PHE A 652 -40.43 -0.80 0.57
N GLN A 653 -41.03 -1.34 -0.48
CA GLN A 653 -42.43 -1.76 -0.49
C GLN A 653 -42.55 -3.15 -1.11
N CYS A 654 -43.17 -4.07 -0.38
CA CYS A 654 -43.49 -5.40 -0.89
C CYS A 654 -44.76 -5.34 -1.75
N ASP A 655 -44.77 -6.11 -2.85
CA ASP A 655 -45.94 -6.30 -3.73
C ASP A 655 -46.28 -7.79 -3.89
N ALA A 656 -45.85 -8.62 -2.94
CA ALA A 656 -46.08 -10.06 -2.97
C ALA A 656 -47.55 -10.43 -2.74
N SER A 657 -47.91 -11.67 -3.08
CA SER A 657 -49.31 -12.09 -3.20
C SER A 657 -49.97 -12.49 -1.88
N ALA A 658 -49.19 -12.75 -0.83
CA ALA A 658 -49.69 -13.16 0.47
C ALA A 658 -48.82 -12.73 1.66
N ASN A 659 -49.40 -12.92 2.85
CA ASN A 659 -48.77 -12.67 4.15
C ASN A 659 -47.59 -13.62 4.49
N GLY A 660 -47.43 -14.68 3.71
CA GLY A 660 -46.32 -15.63 3.83
C GLY A 660 -45.02 -15.10 3.23
N ASP A 661 -45.13 -14.13 2.33
CA ASP A 661 -44.10 -13.79 1.36
C ASP A 661 -43.38 -12.55 1.88
N GLN A 662 -42.18 -12.79 2.38
CA GLN A 662 -41.53 -11.89 3.33
C GLN A 662 -40.15 -11.51 2.83
N VAL A 663 -39.87 -10.22 2.87
CA VAL A 663 -38.55 -9.66 2.62
C VAL A 663 -38.08 -8.97 3.88
N TYR A 664 -36.87 -9.31 4.32
CA TYR A 664 -36.21 -8.74 5.49
C TYR A 664 -35.11 -7.80 4.99
N ILE A 665 -35.23 -6.51 5.27
CA ILE A 665 -34.28 -5.46 4.88
C ILE A 665 -33.39 -5.11 6.07
N ASP A 666 -32.10 -5.00 5.83
CA ASP A 666 -31.09 -4.72 6.85
C ASP A 666 -29.91 -3.90 6.28
N GLN A 667 -29.08 -3.29 7.13
CA GLN A 667 -27.92 -2.46 6.77
C GLN A 667 -28.21 -1.47 5.63
N VAL A 668 -29.25 -0.64 5.76
CA VAL A 668 -29.55 0.36 4.73
C VAL A 668 -28.62 1.56 4.89
N THR A 669 -27.91 1.96 3.84
CA THR A 669 -27.11 3.18 3.81
C THR A 669 -27.54 4.05 2.62
N ILE A 670 -27.92 5.30 2.89
CA ILE A 670 -28.27 6.29 1.87
C ILE A 670 -27.18 7.35 1.83
N ARG A 671 -26.61 7.60 0.64
CA ARG A 671 -25.53 8.56 0.42
C ARG A 671 -25.93 9.61 -0.60
N GLY A 672 -25.68 10.88 -0.31
CA GLY A 672 -25.73 11.97 -1.28
C GLY A 672 -24.35 12.17 -1.87
N ILE A 673 -24.24 12.26 -3.18
CA ILE A 673 -23.00 12.32 -3.93
C ILE A 673 -23.07 13.52 -4.86
N ASN A 674 -21.98 14.22 -5.01
CA ASN A 674 -21.79 15.28 -5.99
C ASN A 674 -20.60 14.87 -6.87
N GLY A 675 -20.81 14.76 -8.18
CA GLY A 675 -19.88 14.09 -9.10
C GLY A 675 -20.39 12.77 -9.70
N SER A 676 -19.68 12.24 -10.71
CA SER A 676 -20.22 11.29 -11.70
C SER A 676 -20.00 9.79 -11.40
N GLY A 677 -21.11 9.05 -11.16
CA GLY A 677 -21.53 7.87 -11.92
C GLY A 677 -21.08 6.48 -11.43
N ARG A 678 -21.89 5.81 -10.60
CA ARG A 678 -21.84 4.35 -10.33
C ARG A 678 -23.11 3.65 -10.83
N GLU A 679 -22.98 2.45 -11.38
CA GLU A 679 -24.12 1.64 -11.87
C GLU A 679 -24.81 0.81 -10.75
N ASN A 680 -26.10 0.50 -10.94
CA ASN A 680 -26.88 -0.35 -10.03
C ASN A 680 -26.35 -1.79 -10.00
N THR A 681 -26.28 -2.41 -8.82
CA THR A 681 -25.84 -3.82 -8.69
C THR A 681 -26.67 -4.60 -7.68
N ILE A 682 -26.75 -5.93 -7.86
CA ILE A 682 -27.33 -6.89 -6.89
C ILE A 682 -26.48 -8.16 -6.85
N ARG A 683 -26.19 -8.67 -5.64
CA ARG A 683 -25.31 -9.85 -5.43
C ARG A 683 -25.84 -10.77 -4.33
N ALA A 684 -25.81 -12.08 -4.58
CA ALA A 684 -26.17 -13.12 -3.60
C ALA A 684 -25.03 -13.35 -2.60
N LEU A 685 -25.37 -13.58 -1.34
CA LEU A 685 -24.47 -13.76 -0.19
C LEU A 685 -24.65 -15.16 0.45
N SER A 686 -25.00 -16.18 -0.34
CA SER A 686 -25.32 -17.52 0.17
C SER A 686 -24.20 -18.14 1.03
N ASN A 687 -24.58 -18.61 2.23
CA ASN A 687 -23.75 -19.43 3.11
C ASN A 687 -23.16 -20.64 2.37
N PHE A 688 -21.84 -20.79 2.50
CA PHE A 688 -21.08 -22.00 2.21
C PHE A 688 -21.82 -23.25 2.71
N ARG A 689 -22.19 -24.16 1.79
CA ARG A 689 -22.39 -25.56 2.12
C ARG A 689 -21.80 -26.47 1.05
N SER A 690 -20.75 -27.15 1.50
CA SER A 690 -20.26 -28.48 1.14
C SER A 690 -20.16 -28.82 -0.34
N ASP A 691 -18.93 -28.71 -0.86
CA ASP A 691 -18.32 -29.91 -1.40
C ASP A 691 -16.95 -30.13 -0.77
N ASN A 692 -16.58 -31.40 -0.63
CA ASN A 692 -15.74 -31.95 0.44
C ASN A 692 -14.29 -31.46 0.54
N SER A 693 -13.83 -31.47 1.80
CA SER A 693 -12.45 -31.47 2.35
C SER A 693 -11.68 -30.16 2.42
N PHE A 694 -12.04 -29.31 3.37
CA PHE A 694 -11.09 -28.59 4.23
C PHE A 694 -11.70 -28.53 5.63
N GLU A 695 -11.17 -29.32 6.56
CA GLU A 695 -11.47 -29.17 7.99
C GLU A 695 -10.82 -27.86 8.45
N PHE A 696 -11.65 -26.86 8.74
CA PHE A 696 -11.23 -25.74 9.58
C PHE A 696 -11.14 -26.26 11.01
N GLU A 697 -9.96 -26.23 11.62
CA GLU A 697 -9.87 -26.34 13.07
C GLU A 697 -10.57 -25.13 13.70
N GLU A 698 -11.38 -25.44 14.71
CA GLU A 698 -12.45 -24.60 15.21
C GLU A 698 -11.91 -23.47 16.10
N ASP A 699 -12.08 -22.23 15.64
CA ASP A 699 -11.69 -21.02 16.37
C ASP A 699 -12.66 -20.73 17.56
N PHE A 700 -12.16 -20.32 18.73
CA PHE A 700 -12.97 -20.16 19.94
C PHE A 700 -13.88 -18.92 19.92
N ILE A 701 -15.03 -18.93 20.60
CA ILE A 701 -16.00 -17.80 20.57
C ILE A 701 -15.96 -17.04 21.90
N ILE A 702 -16.03 -15.71 21.86
CA ILE A 702 -16.20 -14.85 23.04
C ILE A 702 -17.49 -14.03 22.97
N TYR A 703 -18.21 -13.93 24.08
CA TYR A 703 -19.45 -13.14 24.16
C TYR A 703 -19.79 -12.74 25.60
N PRO A 704 -20.54 -11.65 25.82
CA PRO A 704 -20.91 -10.64 24.83
C PRO A 704 -19.70 -9.76 24.47
N ASN A 705 -19.63 -9.29 23.22
CA ASN A 705 -18.67 -8.28 22.79
C ASN A 705 -19.41 -7.23 21.97
N PRO A 706 -19.62 -6.00 22.48
CA PRO A 706 -19.04 -5.42 23.70
C PRO A 706 -19.56 -6.01 25.03
N VAL A 707 -18.68 -6.11 26.04
CA VAL A 707 -19.01 -6.52 27.41
C VAL A 707 -19.55 -5.33 28.20
N LYS A 708 -20.88 -5.22 28.29
CA LYS A 708 -21.56 -4.22 29.14
C LYS A 708 -21.62 -4.61 30.62
N GLY A 709 -21.50 -5.90 30.93
CA GLY A 709 -21.56 -6.46 32.27
C GLY A 709 -20.18 -6.69 32.91
N ASN A 710 -20.16 -7.60 33.88
CA ASN A 710 -18.94 -8.03 34.58
C ASN A 710 -18.38 -9.34 34.04
N ALA A 711 -19.07 -10.03 33.13
CA ALA A 711 -18.69 -11.36 32.66
C ALA A 711 -18.41 -11.37 31.16
N LEU A 712 -17.29 -11.95 30.78
CA LEU A 712 -16.94 -12.35 29.42
C LEU A 712 -16.94 -13.88 29.37
N PHE A 713 -17.75 -14.47 28.50
CA PHE A 713 -17.83 -15.92 28.31
C PHE A 713 -16.96 -16.35 27.15
N VAL A 714 -16.23 -17.46 27.33
CA VAL A 714 -15.43 -18.09 26.27
C VAL A 714 -15.99 -19.48 26.02
N LYS A 715 -16.42 -19.73 24.78
CA LYS A 715 -16.86 -21.04 24.32
C LYS A 715 -15.77 -21.67 23.46
N LEU A 716 -15.18 -22.74 23.98
CA LEU A 716 -14.22 -23.57 23.26
C LEU A 716 -14.94 -24.69 22.50
N PRO A 717 -14.43 -25.09 21.32
CA PRO A 717 -15.08 -26.10 20.49
C PRO A 717 -15.17 -27.48 21.15
N ASN A 718 -14.16 -27.86 21.95
CA ASN A 718 -14.08 -29.17 22.61
C ASN A 718 -14.32 -29.16 24.12
N ASN A 719 -14.80 -28.04 24.71
CA ASN A 719 -14.91 -27.87 26.16
C ASN A 719 -13.59 -28.16 26.93
N ALA A 720 -12.44 -27.98 26.28
CA ALA A 720 -11.11 -28.22 26.85
C ALA A 720 -10.83 -27.29 28.05
N ASN A 721 -9.97 -27.75 28.97
CA ASN A 721 -9.46 -26.90 30.03
C ASN A 721 -8.36 -26.01 29.44
N ALA A 722 -8.58 -24.70 29.45
CA ALA A 722 -7.62 -23.73 28.93
C ALA A 722 -7.41 -22.60 29.95
N SER A 723 -6.21 -22.05 29.95
CA SER A 723 -5.87 -20.84 30.68
C SER A 723 -6.08 -19.61 29.80
N PHE A 724 -6.23 -18.43 30.40
CA PHE A 724 -6.32 -17.18 29.68
C PHE A 724 -5.41 -16.11 30.28
N ARG A 725 -5.06 -15.12 29.45
CA ARG A 725 -4.66 -13.80 29.92
C ARG A 725 -5.35 -12.71 29.11
N ILE A 726 -5.68 -11.61 29.77
CA ILE A 726 -6.19 -10.40 29.12
C ILE A 726 -5.09 -9.35 29.12
N ILE A 727 -4.84 -8.75 27.95
CA ILE A 727 -3.85 -7.70 27.75
C ILE A 727 -4.53 -6.41 27.28
N ASN A 728 -3.96 -5.25 27.64
CA ASN A 728 -4.39 -3.96 27.12
C ASN A 728 -3.71 -3.65 25.77
N MET A 729 -4.06 -2.49 25.18
CA MET A 729 -3.50 -2.01 23.91
C MET A 729 -1.97 -1.81 23.91
N LEU A 730 -1.34 -1.74 25.09
CA LEU A 730 0.10 -1.61 25.27
C LEU A 730 0.80 -2.97 25.52
N GLY A 731 0.07 -4.08 25.36
CA GLY A 731 0.56 -5.44 25.60
C GLY A 731 0.73 -5.80 27.07
N GLN A 732 0.32 -4.93 28.00
CA GLN A 732 0.44 -5.20 29.44
C GLN A 732 -0.63 -6.21 29.87
N THR A 733 -0.22 -7.24 30.60
CA THR A 733 -1.15 -8.23 31.16
C THR A 733 -1.97 -7.62 32.29
N MET A 734 -3.27 -7.49 32.07
CA MET A 734 -4.24 -6.94 33.00
C MET A 734 -4.75 -8.02 33.97
N MET A 735 -4.95 -9.24 33.49
CA MET A 735 -5.34 -10.39 34.32
C MET A 735 -5.03 -11.72 33.63
N LYS A 736 -5.00 -12.81 34.40
CA LYS A 736 -4.81 -14.18 33.91
C LYS A 736 -5.50 -15.20 34.84
N GLY A 737 -5.81 -16.39 34.35
CA GLY A 737 -6.38 -17.48 35.13
C GLY A 737 -6.52 -18.79 34.37
N ASP A 738 -6.83 -19.88 35.08
CA ASP A 738 -6.86 -21.24 34.52
C ASP A 738 -8.26 -21.72 34.10
N SER A 739 -9.27 -20.84 34.16
CA SER A 739 -10.66 -21.14 33.78
C SER A 739 -11.18 -20.09 32.82
N VAL A 740 -11.49 -20.51 31.59
CA VAL A 740 -11.94 -19.62 30.50
C VAL A 740 -13.46 -19.48 30.37
N LYS A 741 -14.26 -20.40 30.92
CA LYS A 741 -15.71 -20.48 30.63
C LYS A 741 -16.47 -19.19 30.95
N GLU A 742 -16.17 -18.60 32.10
CA GLU A 742 -16.70 -17.31 32.54
C GLU A 742 -15.58 -16.53 33.21
N ILE A 743 -15.27 -15.36 32.66
CA ILE A 743 -14.18 -14.50 33.10
C ILE A 743 -14.77 -13.23 33.67
N ASN A 744 -14.48 -12.95 34.94
CA ASN A 744 -14.92 -11.73 35.59
C ASN A 744 -14.02 -10.55 35.21
N VAL A 745 -14.55 -9.65 34.39
CA VAL A 745 -13.87 -8.46 33.86
C VAL A 745 -14.32 -7.16 34.56
N SER A 746 -14.92 -7.24 35.76
CA SER A 746 -15.39 -6.04 36.50
C SER A 746 -14.28 -5.05 36.83
N ASN A 747 -13.04 -5.52 36.94
CA ASN A 747 -11.87 -4.69 37.27
C ASN A 747 -11.25 -3.99 36.05
N LEU A 748 -11.73 -4.28 34.83
CA LEU A 748 -11.29 -3.61 33.61
C LEU A 748 -12.07 -2.31 33.43
N LYS A 749 -11.35 -1.20 33.17
CA LYS A 749 -11.98 0.06 32.76
C LYS A 749 -12.57 -0.07 31.36
N SER A 750 -13.55 0.75 31.02
CA SER A 750 -14.10 0.82 29.66
C SER A 750 -12.96 1.08 28.65
N GLY A 751 -12.90 0.28 27.59
CA GLY A 751 -11.76 0.28 26.67
C GLY A 751 -11.64 -1.03 25.88
N MET A 752 -10.63 -1.07 25.01
CA MET A 752 -10.33 -2.21 24.16
C MET A 752 -9.28 -3.12 24.80
N TYR A 753 -9.52 -4.42 24.77
CA TYR A 753 -8.63 -5.45 25.32
C TYR A 753 -8.52 -6.64 24.37
N PHE A 754 -7.47 -7.43 24.54
CA PHE A 754 -7.33 -8.74 23.91
C PHE A 754 -7.36 -9.82 24.97
N ILE A 755 -8.07 -10.91 24.70
CA ILE A 755 -8.01 -12.15 25.47
C ILE A 755 -7.19 -13.17 24.67
N GLU A 756 -6.14 -13.67 25.30
CA GLU A 756 -5.39 -14.83 24.82
C GLU A 756 -5.83 -16.05 25.62
N VAL A 757 -6.13 -17.14 24.93
CA VAL A 757 -6.52 -18.43 25.51
C VAL A 757 -5.47 -19.46 25.10
N ASN A 758 -4.92 -20.16 26.08
CA ASN A 758 -3.92 -21.21 25.89
C ASN A 758 -4.50 -22.54 26.38
N ASP A 759 -4.69 -23.48 25.47
CA ASP A 759 -5.24 -24.81 25.71
C ASP A 759 -4.18 -25.89 26.01
N GLY A 760 -2.90 -25.52 26.00
CA GLY A 760 -1.75 -26.38 26.26
C GLY A 760 -0.90 -26.70 25.02
N GLU A 761 -1.43 -26.49 23.81
CA GLU A 761 -0.74 -26.73 22.54
C GLU A 761 -0.49 -25.41 21.78
N GLU A 762 -1.43 -24.48 21.84
CA GLU A 762 -1.36 -23.20 21.14
C GLU A 762 -1.93 -22.02 21.95
N ILE A 763 -1.65 -20.79 21.49
CA ILE A 763 -2.22 -19.55 22.07
C ILE A 763 -3.09 -18.89 21.02
N MET A 764 -4.40 -18.89 21.24
CA MET A 764 -5.39 -18.25 20.39
C MET A 764 -5.77 -16.88 20.97
N THR A 765 -5.98 -15.86 20.13
CA THR A 765 -6.22 -14.48 20.60
C THR A 765 -7.47 -13.86 19.98
N LYS A 766 -8.32 -13.21 20.79
CA LYS A 766 -9.48 -12.43 20.32
C LYS A 766 -9.59 -11.07 20.99
N LYS A 767 -10.11 -10.09 20.23
CA LYS A 767 -10.37 -8.72 20.70
C LYS A 767 -11.76 -8.59 21.31
N PHE A 768 -11.89 -7.88 22.42
CA PHE A 768 -13.19 -7.45 22.94
C PHE A 768 -13.17 -6.03 23.51
N ILE A 769 -14.36 -5.42 23.57
CA ILE A 769 -14.56 -4.07 24.10
C ILE A 769 -15.26 -4.19 25.46
N LYS A 770 -14.69 -3.62 26.52
CA LYS A 770 -15.38 -3.40 27.80
C LYS A 770 -16.08 -2.04 27.72
N GLN A 771 -17.38 -2.00 27.98
CA GLN A 771 -18.16 -0.77 28.09
C GLN A 771 -18.45 -0.44 29.55
#